data_AF-A0A9W8AUK6-F1
#
_entry.id   AF-A0A9W8AUK6-F1
#
_cell.length_a   1.000
_cell.length_b   1.000
_cell.length_c   1.000
_cell.angle_alpha   90.00
_cell.angle_beta   90.00
_cell.angle_gamma   90.00
#
_symmetry.space_group_name_H-M   'P 1'
#
loop_
_entity.id
_entity.type
_entity.pdbx_description
1 polymer ?
#
loop_
_entity_poly.entity_id
_entity_poly.type
_entity_poly.pdbx_seq_one_letter_code
_entity_poly.pdbx_strand_id
1 'polypeptide(L)'
;MRNVLSTHVNGKSTTLAPTVTVTPLSYSPRGYIAGGDAALHPVQRSASYHQRSPNRSASPSLSTGSRKLGTALLQQRSDTSPRDLTTAHLSESMQTRFYTWCLALCVVNFDLDYGPTIDSVYPPHAFSSEEAKIVAFSSFPDSAICGLCEIVFTFRIRLTSPQPPTITPAQPNSASSPPTTGFYYGYVFFRQKKDPYLRRGCFQKSLVLLSPLPYHGLFSKLVRILGPLYFDLGHVVLESAVHIIGNEWPSPFTGDKQPLSATPAEAVEGEAEGTDAGTSSSSNTDTGSSCTPPPFRRTTTHPSEGAGKLVELPFFGHTLLVELPTHSGHQLLETCAFDMSRINPSRHVLATVPLDGLFTTFREMLSDLWKCWEIMMVAEPLVVLADSPDTCSQAVLALVDLIQPITYCGDVRPYFTIQDSDFKSYVSKNRIPSNVLLGVSNPFFDQALAHWPHIIRLHSPRQSNGKKSHRMSSFQLQRNWLTSEIKHGLRTKRKSIVGKDRALSDKITTAAEAGYTSPYILNNLLRRHFLDLTEKFLAPLNRYFSTLIPKVVDMGTVKERPKLKPFNRDDFFKSLAEHGSQIPIKNSFGSSVDYVAFYRQFLNCGNFATWLQYRTAQAEVELEKRYCQVLCATDMYSWAKGRPESEIVDLLVILRAEIRVLGAQQTDSLHHLGTSPQHFNSARTVSTPNSVLKHNTLAKLAQQTDILLDYLSPQARCTAPVDNDTL
;
A
#
# COMPACT_ATOMS: atom_id res chain seq x y z
N MET A 1 -31.29 8.95 -4.20
CA MET A 1 -32.39 8.70 -5.15
C MET A 1 -32.66 7.20 -5.10
N ARG A 2 -33.52 6.75 -4.18
CA ARG A 2 -34.99 6.68 -4.21
C ARG A 2 -35.42 5.27 -4.62
N ASN A 3 -35.66 4.45 -3.60
CA ASN A 3 -36.71 3.43 -3.47
C ASN A 3 -36.21 2.19 -2.73
N VAL A 4 -36.22 2.24 -1.39
CA VAL A 4 -36.84 1.22 -0.54
C VAL A 4 -37.20 1.93 0.76
N LEU A 5 -38.39 2.52 0.84
CA LEU A 5 -39.10 2.83 2.09
C LEU A 5 -40.52 3.26 1.72
N SER A 6 -41.50 2.66 2.41
CA SER A 6 -42.94 2.93 2.44
C SER A 6 -43.84 2.13 1.49
N THR A 7 -44.56 1.16 2.08
CA THR A 7 -46.02 1.13 2.11
C THR A 7 -46.51 0.64 3.48
N HIS A 8 -47.22 1.52 4.20
CA HIS A 8 -48.12 1.19 5.33
C HIS A 8 -49.38 0.46 4.80
N VAL A 9 -50.16 -0.31 5.57
CA VAL A 9 -51.25 0.17 6.45
C VAL A 9 -51.86 -0.96 7.31
N ASN A 10 -52.11 -0.62 8.58
CA ASN A 10 -53.08 -1.10 9.59
C ASN A 10 -53.70 -2.52 9.55
N GLY A 11 -53.53 -3.22 10.66
CA GLY A 11 -54.50 -4.17 11.22
C GLY A 11 -54.33 -4.27 12.74
N LYS A 12 -55.29 -3.74 13.50
CA LYS A 12 -55.39 -3.94 14.96
C LYS A 12 -55.85 -5.37 15.22
N SER A 13 -55.13 -6.13 16.04
CA SER A 13 -55.75 -7.11 16.93
C SER A 13 -54.83 -7.47 18.11
N THR A 14 -55.39 -7.32 19.29
CA THR A 14 -54.89 -7.66 20.63
C THR A 14 -54.75 -9.17 20.83
N THR A 15 -53.58 -9.68 21.27
CA THR A 15 -53.52 -10.74 22.31
C THR A 15 -52.12 -10.91 22.94
N LEU A 16 -52.16 -10.92 24.28
CA LEU A 16 -51.27 -11.37 25.37
C LEU A 16 -49.88 -12.01 25.13
N ALA A 17 -48.97 -11.63 26.05
CA ALA A 17 -47.58 -12.08 26.26
C ALA A 17 -47.44 -13.56 26.70
N PRO A 18 -46.20 -14.10 26.76
CA PRO A 18 -45.39 -13.93 27.97
C PRO A 18 -43.92 -13.54 27.74
N THR A 19 -43.41 -12.80 28.71
CA THR A 19 -42.05 -12.25 28.81
C THR A 19 -41.11 -13.27 29.47
N VAL A 20 -39.96 -13.55 28.83
CA VAL A 20 -38.80 -14.18 29.48
C VAL A 20 -37.66 -13.17 29.49
N THR A 21 -37.34 -12.68 30.68
CA THR A 21 -36.24 -11.75 30.95
C THR A 21 -35.06 -12.56 31.49
N VAL A 22 -33.90 -12.49 30.83
CA VAL A 22 -32.62 -12.97 31.40
C VAL A 22 -31.71 -11.76 31.56
N THR A 23 -31.35 -11.52 32.82
CA THR A 23 -30.54 -10.42 33.35
C THR A 23 -29.05 -10.60 33.09
N PRO A 24 -28.28 -9.52 32.87
CA PRO A 24 -26.82 -9.57 32.88
C PRO A 24 -26.27 -9.51 34.31
N LEU A 25 -25.37 -10.44 34.64
CA LEU A 25 -24.69 -10.56 35.93
C LEU A 25 -23.61 -9.47 36.08
N SER A 26 -23.80 -8.60 37.08
CA SER A 26 -22.78 -7.73 37.64
C SER A 26 -22.16 -8.42 38.87
N TYR A 27 -20.83 -8.57 38.88
CA TYR A 27 -20.09 -9.12 40.01
C TYR A 27 -19.29 -8.00 40.68
N SER A 28 -19.73 -7.59 41.87
CA SER A 28 -18.97 -6.74 42.78
C SER A 28 -17.97 -7.57 43.61
N PRO A 29 -16.78 -7.03 43.93
CA PRO A 29 -15.78 -7.72 44.73
C PRO A 29 -16.11 -7.68 46.23
N ARG A 30 -16.00 -8.83 46.88
CA ARG A 30 -16.09 -9.00 48.34
C ARG A 30 -14.93 -8.30 49.04
N GLY A 31 -15.27 -7.53 50.07
CA GLY A 31 -14.33 -6.97 51.04
C GLY A 31 -13.75 -8.04 51.97
N TYR A 32 -12.50 -7.81 52.36
CA TYR A 32 -11.87 -8.45 53.51
C TYR A 32 -11.50 -7.40 54.55
N ILE A 33 -11.59 -7.86 55.79
CA ILE A 33 -11.71 -7.14 57.05
C ILE A 33 -10.36 -6.56 57.52
N ALA A 34 -10.50 -5.45 58.24
CA ALA A 34 -9.46 -4.68 58.89
C ALA A 34 -8.74 -5.39 60.06
N GLY A 35 -7.44 -5.16 60.14
CA GLY A 35 -6.60 -5.08 61.35
C GLY A 35 -5.43 -4.19 60.94
N GLY A 36 -5.15 -3.04 61.54
CA GLY A 36 -5.09 -2.75 62.96
C GLY A 36 -3.62 -2.49 63.25
N ASP A 37 -3.15 -1.25 63.09
CA ASP A 37 -1.87 -0.83 63.67
C ASP A 37 -1.76 0.68 63.85
N ALA A 38 -1.18 1.03 65.00
CA ALA A 38 -1.15 2.33 65.62
C ALA A 38 -0.14 3.29 64.96
N ALA A 39 -0.55 4.56 64.82
CA ALA A 39 0.32 5.66 64.42
C ALA A 39 0.90 6.36 65.65
N LEU A 40 2.24 6.35 65.76
CA LEU A 40 3.02 7.21 66.65
C LEU A 40 3.44 8.49 65.91
N HIS A 41 3.51 9.57 66.69
CA HIS A 41 3.72 10.98 66.33
C HIS A 41 4.94 11.29 65.43
N PRO A 42 4.88 12.37 64.61
CA PRO A 42 6.02 12.93 63.91
C PRO A 42 6.78 13.98 64.77
N VAL A 43 8.11 13.87 64.80
CA VAL A 43 9.03 14.84 65.39
C VAL A 43 9.35 15.94 64.37
N GLN A 44 9.03 17.18 64.72
CA GLN A 44 9.44 18.40 64.04
C GLN A 44 10.94 18.66 64.28
N ARG A 45 11.69 19.00 63.23
CA ARG A 45 12.91 19.81 63.36
C ARG A 45 12.84 21.00 62.41
N SER A 46 12.76 22.15 63.04
CA SER A 46 12.73 23.50 62.48
C SER A 46 14.10 23.86 61.88
N ALA A 47 14.09 24.39 60.67
CA ALA A 47 15.21 25.10 60.07
C ALA A 47 15.02 26.61 60.29
N SER A 48 16.07 27.28 60.74
CA SER A 48 16.21 28.72 60.73
C SER A 48 17.55 29.03 60.08
N TYR A 49 17.58 29.86 59.04
CA TYR A 49 18.65 30.84 58.79
C TYR A 49 18.24 31.85 57.71
N HIS A 50 18.62 33.10 57.99
CA HIS A 50 18.30 34.33 57.28
C HIS A 50 19.12 34.55 56.00
N GLN A 51 18.55 35.40 55.15
CA GLN A 51 19.05 36.09 53.95
C GLN A 51 20.49 36.64 54.00
N ARG A 52 21.18 36.62 52.84
CA ARG A 52 21.71 37.82 52.13
C ARG A 52 22.44 37.45 50.83
N SER A 53 22.18 38.19 49.76
CA SER A 53 22.91 38.28 48.47
C SER A 53 24.10 39.27 48.57
N PRO A 54 24.77 39.72 47.47
CA PRO A 54 25.35 39.05 46.28
C PRO A 54 26.82 39.48 46.03
N ASN A 55 27.60 38.78 45.18
CA ASN A 55 28.46 39.41 44.13
C ASN A 55 29.37 38.46 43.32
N ARG A 56 29.42 38.78 42.01
CA ARG A 56 30.55 38.83 41.05
C ARG A 56 31.54 37.67 40.82
N SER A 57 31.63 37.36 39.51
CA SER A 57 32.83 37.11 38.67
C SER A 57 33.76 35.95 39.00
N ALA A 58 33.90 35.02 38.05
CA ALA A 58 35.07 34.91 37.17
C ALA A 58 35.13 33.51 36.53
N SER A 59 35.27 33.46 35.21
CA SER A 59 35.82 32.30 34.51
C SER A 59 37.31 32.16 34.87
N PRO A 60 37.90 30.96 34.79
CA PRO A 60 38.81 30.75 33.67
C PRO A 60 38.78 29.34 33.05
N SER A 61 39.17 29.32 31.78
CA SER A 61 39.54 28.19 30.94
C SER A 61 40.96 27.69 31.23
N LEU A 62 41.22 26.37 31.14
CA LEU A 62 42.47 25.70 30.72
C LEU A 62 42.14 24.18 30.61
N SER A 63 42.10 23.56 29.43
CA SER A 63 43.18 23.10 28.53
C SER A 63 43.61 21.65 28.78
N THR A 64 43.43 20.84 27.74
CA THR A 64 44.29 19.73 27.25
C THR A 64 44.80 18.65 28.21
N GLY A 65 44.39 17.40 27.92
CA GLY A 65 45.02 16.18 28.42
C GLY A 65 44.59 14.96 27.63
N SER A 66 45.24 14.71 26.49
CA SER A 66 45.13 13.48 25.70
C SER A 66 45.50 12.25 26.54
N ARG A 67 44.67 11.20 26.52
CA ARG A 67 45.14 9.80 26.59
C ARG A 67 44.27 8.88 25.72
N LYS A 68 44.87 8.41 24.63
CA LYS A 68 44.55 7.14 23.98
C LYS A 68 45.02 6.01 24.89
N LEU A 69 44.15 5.05 25.22
CA LEU A 69 44.42 3.61 25.31
C LEU A 69 43.15 2.87 25.74
N GLY A 70 42.73 1.83 25.02
CA GLY A 70 41.71 0.92 25.53
C GLY A 70 40.74 0.26 24.54
N THR A 71 41.01 0.22 23.23
CA THR A 71 40.41 -0.78 22.34
C THR A 71 41.00 -2.16 22.64
N ALA A 72 40.45 -2.84 23.64
CA ALA A 72 40.55 -4.27 23.86
C ALA A 72 39.72 -4.57 25.12
N LEU A 73 38.50 -5.09 24.96
CA LEU A 73 37.74 -5.92 25.91
C LEU A 73 36.34 -6.19 25.33
N LEU A 74 36.29 -6.78 24.13
CA LEU A 74 35.11 -7.43 23.56
C LEU A 74 35.51 -8.85 23.13
N GLN A 75 36.07 -9.62 24.08
CA GLN A 75 36.14 -11.07 23.98
C GLN A 75 36.49 -11.63 25.35
N GLN A 76 35.48 -12.08 26.09
CA GLN A 76 35.51 -13.14 27.10
C GLN A 76 34.37 -12.95 28.11
N ARG A 77 33.26 -13.62 27.84
CA ARG A 77 32.41 -14.28 28.85
C ARG A 77 31.52 -15.29 28.13
N SER A 78 32.08 -16.47 27.93
CA SER A 78 31.36 -17.72 27.70
C SER A 78 31.62 -18.59 28.92
N ASP A 79 30.56 -18.93 29.67
CA ASP A 79 30.35 -20.26 30.26
C ASP A 79 29.13 -20.22 31.20
N THR A 80 27.96 -20.25 30.59
CA THR A 80 26.80 -21.04 31.06
C THR A 80 25.95 -21.31 29.82
N SER A 81 26.02 -22.55 29.32
CA SER A 81 25.32 -23.00 28.11
C SER A 81 23.80 -22.82 28.22
N PRO A 82 23.15 -22.03 27.33
CA PRO A 82 21.76 -22.27 27.00
C PRO A 82 21.71 -23.50 26.10
N ARG A 83 20.83 -24.45 26.43
CA ARG A 83 20.54 -25.61 25.60
C ARG A 83 20.28 -25.17 24.16
N ASP A 84 20.99 -25.79 23.21
CA ASP A 84 20.71 -25.72 21.78
C ASP A 84 19.27 -26.15 21.52
N LEU A 85 18.36 -25.17 21.41
CA LEU A 85 17.15 -25.31 20.63
C LEU A 85 17.61 -25.23 19.18
N THR A 86 17.71 -26.40 18.56
CA THR A 86 17.98 -26.62 17.14
C THR A 86 17.29 -25.56 16.30
N THR A 87 18.04 -24.62 15.72
CA THR A 87 17.55 -23.79 14.63
C THR A 87 17.15 -24.75 13.51
N ALA A 88 15.85 -24.99 13.33
CA ALA A 88 15.37 -25.80 12.24
C ALA A 88 15.93 -25.19 10.94
N HIS A 89 16.82 -25.92 10.28
CA HIS A 89 17.49 -25.44 9.08
C HIS A 89 16.41 -25.22 8.01
N LEU A 90 16.11 -23.95 7.69
CA LEU A 90 15.17 -23.63 6.63
C LEU A 90 15.75 -24.16 5.32
N SER A 91 14.96 -24.89 4.53
CA SER A 91 15.39 -25.27 3.19
C SER A 91 15.52 -24.02 2.30
N GLU A 92 16.46 -24.03 1.37
CA GLU A 92 16.71 -22.91 0.45
C GLU A 92 15.44 -22.53 -0.35
N SER A 93 14.64 -23.53 -0.74
CA SER A 93 13.37 -23.31 -1.45
C SER A 93 12.30 -22.64 -0.59
N MET A 94 12.22 -22.99 0.70
CA MET A 94 11.31 -22.35 1.64
C MET A 94 11.74 -20.91 1.92
N GLN A 95 13.04 -20.69 2.11
CA GLN A 95 13.60 -19.37 2.35
C GLN A 95 13.38 -18.45 1.14
N THR A 96 13.58 -18.95 -0.08
CA THR A 96 13.29 -18.23 -1.32
C THR A 96 11.82 -17.83 -1.40
N ARG A 97 10.90 -18.76 -1.09
CA ARG A 97 9.45 -18.46 -1.07
C ARG A 97 9.09 -17.43 -0.01
N PHE A 98 9.66 -17.52 1.19
CA PHE A 98 9.48 -16.50 2.22
C PHE A 98 9.92 -15.12 1.74
N TYR A 99 11.09 -15.02 1.10
CA TYR A 99 11.63 -13.77 0.57
C TYR A 99 10.81 -13.14 -0.57
N THR A 100 9.90 -13.89 -1.20
CA THR A 100 8.94 -13.29 -2.13
C THR A 100 7.91 -12.41 -1.42
N TRP A 101 7.64 -12.64 -0.13
CA TRP A 101 6.66 -11.91 0.67
C TRP A 101 7.28 -11.01 1.74
N CYS A 102 8.26 -11.50 2.48
CA CYS A 102 8.80 -10.88 3.69
C CYS A 102 10.33 -11.00 3.71
N LEU A 103 11.02 -10.07 4.37
CA LEU A 103 12.47 -10.11 4.57
C LEU A 103 12.86 -10.75 5.89
N ALA A 104 12.17 -10.37 6.96
CA ALA A 104 12.42 -10.89 8.29
C ALA A 104 11.27 -10.53 9.24
N LEU A 105 11.16 -11.32 10.31
CA LEU A 105 10.45 -11.00 11.53
C LEU A 105 11.49 -10.61 12.59
N CYS A 106 11.37 -9.41 13.16
CA CYS A 106 12.28 -8.91 14.18
C CYS A 106 11.56 -8.72 15.50
N VAL A 107 12.21 -9.09 16.59
CA VAL A 107 11.82 -8.70 17.95
C VAL A 107 12.72 -7.58 18.39
N VAL A 108 12.14 -6.47 18.83
CA VAL A 108 12.89 -5.30 19.32
C VAL A 108 12.51 -5.03 20.77
N ASN A 109 13.51 -4.99 21.64
CA ASN A 109 13.35 -4.72 23.07
C ASN A 109 13.87 -3.32 23.40
N PHE A 110 13.38 -2.75 24.51
CA PHE A 110 13.96 -1.53 25.04
C PHE A 110 15.05 -1.85 26.06
N ASP A 111 16.31 -1.61 25.70
CA ASP A 111 17.45 -1.69 26.61
C ASP A 111 17.63 -0.40 27.42
N LEU A 112 18.10 -0.50 28.66
CA LEU A 112 18.22 0.66 29.53
C LEU A 112 19.31 1.64 29.12
N ASP A 113 20.43 1.11 28.62
CA ASP A 113 21.66 1.86 28.36
C ASP A 113 21.73 2.28 26.89
N TYR A 114 21.24 1.44 25.98
CA TYR A 114 21.34 1.65 24.54
C TYR A 114 20.03 2.11 23.88
N GLY A 115 18.89 2.02 24.59
CA GLY A 115 17.58 2.27 24.02
C GLY A 115 17.03 1.06 23.24
N PRO A 116 16.18 1.24 22.22
CA PRO A 116 15.68 0.14 21.41
C PRO A 116 16.80 -0.66 20.73
N THR A 117 16.78 -1.98 20.89
CA THR A 117 17.74 -2.91 20.27
C THR A 117 17.02 -4.12 19.69
N ILE A 118 17.51 -4.63 18.56
CA ILE A 118 17.01 -5.88 17.98
C ILE A 118 17.50 -7.04 18.85
N ASP A 119 16.55 -7.82 19.36
CA ASP A 119 16.77 -8.97 20.24
C ASP A 119 16.89 -10.27 19.44
N SER A 120 16.04 -10.43 18.42
CA SER A 120 16.09 -11.59 17.51
C SER A 120 15.54 -11.25 16.13
N VAL A 121 15.98 -12.00 15.13
CA VAL A 121 15.64 -11.86 13.72
C VAL A 121 15.40 -13.25 13.13
N TYR A 122 14.27 -13.44 12.45
CA TYR A 122 13.90 -14.73 11.88
C TYR A 122 13.23 -14.59 10.49
N PRO A 123 13.68 -15.30 9.45
CA PRO A 123 14.93 -16.07 9.40
C PRO A 123 16.15 -15.16 9.67
N PRO A 124 17.33 -15.71 10.01
CA PRO A 124 18.54 -14.90 10.14
C PRO A 124 18.74 -14.01 8.92
N HIS A 125 18.79 -12.70 9.15
CA HIS A 125 18.96 -11.69 8.12
C HIS A 125 20.02 -10.71 8.58
N ALA A 126 21.02 -10.48 7.74
CA ALA A 126 22.14 -9.62 8.05
C ALA A 126 21.80 -8.16 7.72
N PHE A 127 21.51 -7.36 8.75
CA PHE A 127 21.36 -5.91 8.61
C PHE A 127 22.72 -5.22 8.64
N SER A 128 22.87 -4.14 7.88
CA SER A 128 23.92 -3.15 8.16
C SER A 128 23.67 -2.50 9.52
N SER A 129 24.72 -1.92 10.12
CA SER A 129 24.60 -1.22 11.41
C SER A 129 23.61 -0.05 11.36
N GLU A 130 23.47 0.59 10.19
CA GLU A 130 22.51 1.68 9.98
C GLU A 130 21.07 1.16 9.88
N GLU A 131 20.83 0.11 9.10
CA GLU A 131 19.51 -0.51 8.99
C GLU A 131 19.02 -1.06 10.33
N ALA A 132 19.89 -1.77 11.07
CA ALA A 132 19.56 -2.31 12.38
C ALA A 132 19.13 -1.19 13.35
N LYS A 133 19.82 -0.04 13.31
CA LYS A 133 19.48 1.13 14.10
C LYS A 133 18.12 1.70 13.68
N ILE A 134 17.89 1.90 12.39
CA ILE A 134 16.61 2.46 11.90
C ILE A 134 15.44 1.53 12.26
N VAL A 135 15.57 0.21 12.04
CA VAL A 135 14.57 -0.78 12.43
C VAL A 135 14.30 -0.69 13.93
N ALA A 136 15.33 -0.69 14.78
CA ALA A 136 15.15 -0.68 16.22
C ALA A 136 14.44 0.60 16.71
N PHE A 137 14.93 1.78 16.32
CA PHE A 137 14.38 3.05 16.80
C PHE A 137 13.02 3.38 16.19
N SER A 138 12.75 2.98 14.94
CA SER A 138 11.44 3.21 14.30
C SER A 138 10.36 2.24 14.77
N SER A 139 10.74 1.19 15.52
CA SER A 139 9.80 0.21 16.08
C SER A 139 9.19 0.63 17.41
N PHE A 140 9.59 1.79 17.95
CA PHE A 140 9.08 2.32 19.21
C PHE A 140 8.45 3.70 19.00
N PRO A 141 7.40 4.04 19.76
CA PRO A 141 6.92 5.41 19.85
C PRO A 141 8.02 6.36 20.33
N ASP A 142 8.22 7.45 19.59
CA ASP A 142 9.20 8.50 19.87
C ASP A 142 8.69 9.57 20.86
N SER A 143 7.43 9.45 21.29
CA SER A 143 6.81 10.25 22.33
C SER A 143 6.29 9.35 23.47
N ALA A 144 6.17 9.92 24.67
CA ALA A 144 5.64 9.20 25.82
C ALA A 144 4.17 8.85 25.59
N ILE A 145 3.87 7.60 25.26
CA ILE A 145 2.50 7.10 25.28
C ILE A 145 2.12 6.83 26.73
N CYS A 146 1.15 7.60 27.24
CA CYS A 146 0.63 7.42 28.58
C CYS A 146 -0.32 6.21 28.62
N GLY A 147 0.00 5.20 29.44
CA GLY A 147 -0.88 4.06 29.73
C GLY A 147 -0.37 2.70 29.23
N LEU A 148 -1.17 1.66 29.49
CA LEU A 148 -1.05 0.34 28.86
C LEU A 148 -1.54 0.49 27.42
N CYS A 149 -0.78 0.05 26.43
CA CYS A 149 -1.23 0.13 25.05
C CYS A 149 -0.66 -1.00 24.18
N GLU A 150 -1.47 -1.37 23.20
CA GLU A 150 -1.05 -2.16 22.05
C GLU A 150 -1.38 -1.32 20.83
N ILE A 151 -0.38 -1.03 20.00
CA ILE A 151 -0.58 -0.24 18.79
C ILE A 151 0.07 -0.92 17.61
N VAL A 152 -0.57 -0.76 16.45
CA VAL A 152 -0.06 -1.25 15.17
C VAL A 152 0.15 -0.08 14.24
N PHE A 153 1.37 0.05 13.74
CA PHE A 153 1.77 1.14 12.88
C PHE A 153 2.79 0.68 11.84
N THR A 154 3.04 1.53 10.85
CA THR A 154 3.97 1.23 9.76
C THR A 154 5.02 2.31 9.67
N PHE A 155 6.27 1.92 9.42
CA PHE A 155 7.35 2.82 9.00
C PHE A 155 7.92 2.34 7.67
N ARG A 156 8.77 3.17 7.06
CA ARG A 156 9.42 2.89 5.77
C ARG A 156 10.91 3.22 5.87
N ILE A 157 11.78 2.32 5.40
CA ILE A 157 13.24 2.47 5.43
C ILE A 157 13.76 2.54 4.01
N ARG A 158 14.64 3.52 3.72
CA ARG A 158 15.32 3.62 2.44
C ARG A 158 16.43 2.59 2.35
N LEU A 159 16.55 1.93 1.21
CA LEU A 159 17.66 1.04 0.91
C LEU A 159 18.93 1.87 0.72
N THR A 160 19.93 1.65 1.58
CA THR A 160 21.26 2.26 1.47
C THR A 160 22.14 1.58 0.42
N SER A 161 21.71 0.44 -0.13
CA SER A 161 22.29 -0.23 -1.29
C SER A 161 21.18 -0.64 -2.28
N PRO A 162 21.24 -0.27 -3.57
CA PRO A 162 20.27 -0.71 -4.57
C PRO A 162 20.44 -2.18 -5.00
N GLN A 163 21.10 -3.03 -4.22
CA GLN A 163 21.19 -4.46 -4.49
C GLN A 163 20.60 -5.29 -3.35
N PRO A 164 19.69 -6.24 -3.63
CA PRO A 164 19.50 -7.38 -2.73
C PRO A 164 20.85 -8.11 -2.55
N PRO A 165 21.03 -8.94 -1.50
CA PRO A 165 22.18 -9.84 -1.45
C PRO A 165 22.32 -10.57 -2.78
N THR A 166 23.49 -10.38 -3.37
CA THR A 166 23.94 -10.70 -4.73
C THR A 166 23.30 -11.94 -5.38
N ILE A 167 22.46 -11.73 -6.39
CA ILE A 167 22.42 -12.56 -7.61
C ILE A 167 22.22 -11.61 -8.80
N THR A 168 23.33 -11.26 -9.47
CA THR A 168 23.53 -10.63 -10.80
C THR A 168 22.63 -9.47 -11.31
N PRO A 169 23.20 -8.45 -11.98
CA PRO A 169 22.45 -7.28 -12.44
C PRO A 169 21.62 -7.60 -13.69
N ALA A 170 20.32 -7.79 -13.54
CA ALA A 170 19.37 -7.84 -14.67
C ALA A 170 18.73 -6.46 -14.92
N GLN A 171 18.57 -6.14 -16.20
CA GLN A 171 18.13 -4.85 -16.76
C GLN A 171 16.67 -4.48 -16.43
N PRO A 172 16.25 -3.20 -16.57
CA PRO A 172 14.97 -2.67 -16.06
C PRO A 172 13.69 -3.09 -16.81
N ASN A 173 13.72 -4.08 -17.72
CA ASN A 173 12.68 -4.25 -18.74
C ASN A 173 11.84 -5.54 -18.62
N SER A 174 11.50 -5.98 -17.40
CA SER A 174 10.51 -7.05 -17.18
C SER A 174 9.29 -6.55 -16.42
N ALA A 175 8.13 -6.54 -17.09
CA ALA A 175 6.81 -6.15 -16.55
C ALA A 175 6.28 -7.05 -15.41
N SER A 176 7.12 -7.91 -14.82
CA SER A 176 6.81 -8.87 -13.75
C SER A 176 7.61 -8.66 -12.46
N SER A 177 8.59 -7.76 -12.42
CA SER A 177 9.27 -7.38 -11.18
C SER A 177 8.52 -6.20 -10.52
N PRO A 178 8.24 -6.25 -9.20
CA PRO A 178 7.68 -5.09 -8.52
C PRO A 178 8.64 -3.90 -8.72
N PRO A 179 8.14 -2.67 -8.89
CA PRO A 179 9.01 -1.51 -8.94
C PRO A 179 9.86 -1.54 -7.67
N THR A 180 11.18 -1.68 -7.81
CA THR A 180 12.10 -1.58 -6.68
C THR A 180 11.96 -0.17 -6.14
N THR A 181 11.08 0.02 -5.15
CA THR A 181 10.72 1.35 -4.68
C THR A 181 11.91 2.05 -4.03
N GLY A 182 13.02 1.34 -3.80
CA GLY A 182 14.18 1.83 -3.06
C GLY A 182 13.93 1.80 -1.55
N PHE A 183 12.89 1.09 -1.09
CA PHE A 183 12.52 1.00 0.31
C PHE A 183 12.01 -0.38 0.71
N TYR A 184 12.13 -0.68 2.01
CA TYR A 184 11.39 -1.74 2.69
C TYR A 184 10.40 -1.15 3.70
N TYR A 185 9.35 -1.91 3.99
CA TYR A 185 8.26 -1.52 4.89
C TYR A 185 8.35 -2.31 6.18
N GLY A 186 8.27 -1.61 7.30
CA GLY A 186 8.19 -2.23 8.63
C GLY A 186 6.81 -2.11 9.21
N TYR A 187 6.17 -3.24 9.49
CA TYR A 187 4.87 -3.35 10.13
C TYR A 187 5.07 -3.75 11.57
N VAL A 188 4.66 -2.89 12.50
CA VAL A 188 5.00 -3.01 13.92
C VAL A 188 3.76 -3.37 14.73
N PHE A 189 3.89 -4.32 15.63
CA PHE A 189 3.02 -4.48 16.78
C PHE A 189 3.83 -4.13 18.04
N PHE A 190 3.51 -3.00 18.67
CA PHE A 190 4.16 -2.55 19.91
C PHE A 190 3.24 -2.82 21.10
N ARG A 191 3.82 -3.31 22.20
CA ARG A 191 3.12 -3.56 23.46
C ARG A 191 3.85 -2.87 24.61
N GLN A 192 3.10 -2.06 25.34
CA GLN A 192 3.52 -1.48 26.62
C GLN A 192 2.64 -2.00 27.75
N LYS A 193 3.25 -2.70 28.71
CA LYS A 193 2.57 -3.21 29.91
C LYS A 193 3.23 -2.65 31.16
N LYS A 194 2.47 -2.44 32.24
CA LYS A 194 3.02 -2.07 33.53
C LYS A 194 3.71 -3.29 34.11
N ASP A 195 4.94 -3.10 34.57
CA ASP A 195 5.72 -4.16 35.19
C ASP A 195 6.47 -3.56 36.40
N PRO A 196 6.03 -3.85 37.64
CA PRO A 196 6.63 -3.29 38.85
C PRO A 196 8.03 -3.85 39.12
N TYR A 197 8.42 -4.96 38.49
CA TYR A 197 9.73 -5.57 38.68
C TYR A 197 10.81 -4.93 37.80
N LEU A 198 10.40 -4.20 36.75
CA LEU A 198 11.32 -3.46 35.89
C LEU A 198 11.60 -2.07 36.46
N ARG A 199 12.84 -1.59 36.37
CA ARG A 199 13.27 -0.28 36.89
C ARG A 199 12.44 0.90 36.35
N ARG A 200 11.92 0.81 35.13
CA ARG A 200 11.05 1.85 34.52
C ARG A 200 9.59 1.75 34.95
N GLY A 201 9.19 0.68 35.65
CA GLY A 201 7.79 0.40 35.98
C GLY A 201 6.94 -0.06 34.79
N CYS A 202 7.54 -0.25 33.62
CA CYS A 202 6.87 -0.75 32.42
C CYS A 202 7.78 -1.63 31.56
N PHE A 203 7.15 -2.60 30.93
CA PHE A 203 7.66 -3.46 29.87
C PHE A 203 7.29 -2.83 28.52
N GLN A 204 8.25 -2.71 27.61
CA GLN A 204 8.04 -2.22 26.26
C GLN A 204 8.78 -3.14 25.28
N LYS A 205 8.05 -3.65 24.27
CA LYS A 205 8.61 -4.56 23.27
C LYS A 205 7.80 -4.46 21.97
N SER A 206 8.48 -4.66 20.85
CA SER A 206 7.88 -4.66 19.51
C SER A 206 8.15 -5.96 18.77
N LEU A 207 7.14 -6.42 18.05
CA LEU A 207 7.29 -7.38 16.96
C LEU A 207 7.18 -6.64 15.63
N VAL A 208 8.11 -6.88 14.71
CA VAL A 208 8.22 -6.17 13.44
C VAL A 208 8.25 -7.18 12.29
N LEU A 209 7.37 -7.01 11.30
CA LEU A 209 7.46 -7.70 10.02
C LEU A 209 8.05 -6.75 8.99
N LEU A 210 9.15 -7.13 8.37
CA LEU A 210 9.78 -6.40 7.27
C LEU A 210 9.39 -7.02 5.94
N SER A 211 8.98 -6.21 4.96
CA SER A 211 8.59 -6.67 3.63
C SER A 211 9.02 -5.69 2.54
N PRO A 212 9.37 -6.17 1.32
CA PRO A 212 9.56 -5.30 0.17
C PRO A 212 8.23 -4.89 -0.48
N LEU A 213 7.11 -5.51 -0.10
CA LEU A 213 5.81 -5.31 -0.72
C LEU A 213 4.98 -4.32 0.09
N PRO A 214 4.39 -3.28 -0.54
CA PRO A 214 3.52 -2.30 0.12
C PRO A 214 2.10 -2.84 0.36
N TYR A 215 1.97 -4.09 0.82
CA TYR A 215 0.67 -4.69 1.13
C TYR A 215 0.22 -4.33 2.53
N HIS A 216 -0.07 -3.04 2.73
CA HIS A 216 -0.41 -2.48 4.03
C HIS A 216 -1.62 -3.12 4.69
N GLY A 217 -2.64 -3.51 3.91
CA GLY A 217 -3.81 -4.22 4.44
C GLY A 217 -3.47 -5.62 4.93
N LEU A 218 -2.67 -6.37 4.17
CA LEU A 218 -2.23 -7.71 4.55
C LEU A 218 -1.28 -7.70 5.75
N PHE A 219 -0.14 -7.02 5.66
CA PHE A 219 0.88 -7.13 6.69
C PHE A 219 0.46 -6.48 8.02
N SER A 220 -0.35 -5.42 7.98
CA SER A 220 -0.95 -4.87 9.20
C SER A 220 -1.95 -5.83 9.84
N LYS A 221 -2.59 -6.73 9.07
CA LYS A 221 -3.44 -7.80 9.60
C LYS A 221 -2.58 -8.91 10.19
N LEU A 222 -1.50 -9.32 9.53
CA LEU A 222 -0.59 -10.35 10.03
C LEU A 222 0.02 -9.97 11.38
N VAL A 223 0.53 -8.75 11.55
CA VAL A 223 1.13 -8.35 12.83
C VAL A 223 0.12 -8.22 13.96
N ARG A 224 -1.17 -7.98 13.64
CA ARG A 224 -2.27 -8.04 14.63
C ARG A 224 -2.56 -9.46 15.11
N ILE A 225 -2.25 -10.48 14.30
CA ILE A 225 -2.37 -11.90 14.66
C ILE A 225 -1.09 -12.34 15.37
N LEU A 226 0.08 -12.07 14.76
CA LEU A 226 1.39 -12.48 15.27
C LEU A 226 1.75 -11.85 16.60
N GLY A 227 1.47 -10.56 16.78
CA GLY A 227 1.86 -9.80 17.96
C GLY A 227 1.39 -10.48 19.25
N PRO A 228 0.07 -10.62 19.47
CA PRO A 228 -0.46 -11.30 20.66
C PRO A 228 0.09 -12.71 20.84
N LEU A 229 0.09 -13.52 19.77
CA LEU A 229 0.61 -14.90 19.81
C LEU A 229 2.07 -14.96 20.26
N TYR A 230 2.94 -14.10 19.71
CA TYR A 230 4.35 -14.03 20.08
C TYR A 230 4.52 -13.68 21.57
N PHE A 231 3.73 -12.76 22.10
CA PHE A 231 3.84 -12.42 23.51
C PHE A 231 3.29 -13.50 24.45
N ASP A 232 2.44 -14.39 23.97
CA ASP A 232 1.87 -15.48 24.77
C ASP A 232 2.73 -16.76 24.66
N LEU A 233 3.36 -17.01 23.51
CA LEU A 233 4.06 -18.26 23.21
C LEU A 233 5.58 -18.10 22.94
N GLY A 234 6.06 -16.89 22.68
CA GLY A 234 7.48 -16.60 22.45
C GLY A 234 7.99 -16.93 21.04
N HIS A 235 9.29 -17.22 20.93
CA HIS A 235 10.02 -17.36 19.65
C HIS A 235 9.48 -18.45 18.72
N VAL A 236 8.85 -19.50 19.26
CA VAL A 236 8.25 -20.59 18.45
C VAL A 236 7.22 -20.08 17.43
N VAL A 237 6.58 -18.94 17.71
CA VAL A 237 5.64 -18.28 16.80
C VAL A 237 6.36 -17.72 15.58
N LEU A 238 7.58 -17.19 15.73
CA LEU A 238 8.35 -16.66 14.61
C LEU A 238 8.77 -17.78 13.67
N GLU A 239 9.23 -18.89 14.25
CA GLU A 239 9.59 -20.10 13.52
C GLU A 239 8.39 -20.62 12.73
N SER A 240 7.27 -20.82 13.41
CA SER A 240 6.03 -21.29 12.79
C SER A 240 5.56 -20.35 11.68
N ALA A 241 5.63 -19.04 11.88
CA ALA A 241 5.19 -18.06 10.89
C ALA A 241 5.98 -18.14 9.58
N VAL A 242 7.31 -18.23 9.65
CA VAL A 242 8.15 -18.37 8.45
C VAL A 242 7.95 -19.72 7.78
N HIS A 243 7.73 -20.80 8.55
CA HIS A 243 7.41 -22.10 7.95
C HIS A 243 6.06 -22.07 7.22
N ILE A 244 5.03 -21.47 7.81
CA ILE A 244 3.71 -21.31 7.16
C ILE A 244 3.85 -20.47 5.88
N ILE A 245 4.45 -19.29 5.96
CA ILE A 245 4.64 -18.40 4.80
C ILE A 245 5.51 -19.08 3.74
N GLY A 246 6.63 -19.68 4.15
CA GLY A 246 7.60 -20.27 3.25
C GLY A 246 7.14 -21.60 2.63
N ASN A 247 6.24 -22.35 3.27
CA ASN A 247 5.77 -23.65 2.76
C ASN A 247 4.38 -23.63 2.14
N GLU A 248 3.45 -22.86 2.70
CA GLU A 248 2.03 -22.93 2.35
C GLU A 248 1.58 -21.79 1.45
N TRP A 249 2.30 -20.65 1.45
CA TRP A 249 1.89 -19.51 0.64
C TRP A 249 2.36 -19.64 -0.82
N PRO A 250 1.49 -19.31 -1.80
CA PRO A 250 1.89 -19.23 -3.19
C PRO A 250 2.75 -17.98 -3.42
N SER A 251 3.45 -17.91 -4.55
CA SER A 251 4.15 -16.69 -4.94
C SER A 251 3.14 -15.54 -5.15
N PRO A 252 3.46 -14.31 -4.70
CA PRO A 252 2.62 -13.14 -4.92
C PRO A 252 2.60 -12.70 -6.40
N PHE A 253 3.53 -13.21 -7.22
CA PHE A 253 3.74 -12.77 -8.60
C PHE A 253 3.24 -13.76 -9.67
N THR A 254 3.03 -15.04 -9.37
CA THR A 254 2.61 -16.04 -10.38
C THR A 254 1.10 -16.16 -10.49
N GLY A 255 0.58 -16.24 -11.71
CA GLY A 255 -0.84 -16.44 -12.04
C GLY A 255 -1.35 -17.87 -11.88
N ASP A 256 -0.88 -18.64 -10.90
CA ASP A 256 -1.35 -20.02 -10.74
C ASP A 256 -2.79 -20.08 -10.23
N LYS A 257 -3.62 -20.74 -11.04
CA LYS A 257 -4.92 -21.27 -10.64
C LYS A 257 -4.66 -22.54 -9.85
N GLN A 258 -4.82 -22.52 -8.54
CA GLN A 258 -5.21 -23.75 -7.85
C GLN A 258 -6.73 -23.90 -7.94
N PRO A 259 -7.26 -25.10 -8.25
CA PRO A 259 -8.69 -25.34 -8.20
C PRO A 259 -9.17 -25.26 -6.76
N LEU A 260 -10.15 -24.40 -6.50
CA LEU A 260 -10.91 -24.39 -5.26
C LEU A 260 -11.57 -25.78 -5.07
N SER A 261 -11.15 -26.51 -4.04
CA SER A 261 -11.92 -27.63 -3.53
C SER A 261 -13.12 -27.05 -2.78
N ALA A 262 -14.24 -26.91 -3.48
CA ALA A 262 -15.54 -26.69 -2.84
C ALA A 262 -16.21 -28.06 -2.70
N THR A 263 -16.23 -28.60 -1.48
CA THR A 263 -17.20 -29.63 -1.09
C THR A 263 -18.62 -29.08 -1.28
N PRO A 264 -19.52 -29.78 -2.01
CA PRO A 264 -20.91 -29.35 -2.11
C PRO A 264 -21.60 -29.57 -0.76
N ALA A 265 -22.27 -28.53 -0.27
CA ALA A 265 -23.23 -28.66 0.81
C ALA A 265 -24.38 -29.57 0.36
N GLU A 266 -24.78 -30.48 1.23
CA GLU A 266 -25.87 -31.43 1.09
C GLU A 266 -27.16 -30.73 0.63
N ALA A 267 -27.68 -31.16 -0.52
CA ALA A 267 -29.04 -30.86 -0.94
C ALA A 267 -29.93 -32.04 -0.54
N VAL A 268 -30.90 -31.76 0.33
CA VAL A 268 -31.98 -32.66 0.71
C VAL A 268 -32.88 -32.87 -0.49
N GLU A 269 -33.00 -34.11 -0.92
CA GLU A 269 -33.94 -34.57 -1.95
C GLU A 269 -35.39 -34.48 -1.45
N GLY A 270 -36.27 -34.01 -2.32
CA GLY A 270 -37.72 -34.03 -2.15
C GLY A 270 -38.37 -34.15 -3.54
N GLU A 271 -38.96 -35.32 -3.77
CA GLU A 271 -39.72 -35.83 -4.91
C GLU A 271 -40.85 -34.88 -5.35
N ALA A 272 -41.04 -34.57 -6.64
CA ALA A 272 -41.80 -35.26 -7.71
C ALA A 272 -43.27 -34.79 -7.85
N GLU A 273 -43.80 -34.97 -9.08
CA GLU A 273 -45.14 -34.63 -9.63
C GLU A 273 -45.33 -33.18 -10.12
N GLY A 274 -45.86 -32.88 -11.30
CA GLY A 274 -46.43 -33.70 -12.39
C GLY A 274 -47.08 -32.80 -13.45
N THR A 275 -47.01 -33.26 -14.71
CA THR A 275 -47.98 -33.09 -15.82
C THR A 275 -48.30 -31.72 -16.45
N ASP A 276 -48.00 -31.69 -17.76
CA ASP A 276 -48.90 -31.43 -18.90
C ASP A 276 -49.18 -30.03 -19.48
N ALA A 277 -48.67 -29.89 -20.72
CA ALA A 277 -49.38 -29.62 -21.98
C ALA A 277 -50.00 -28.24 -22.28
N GLY A 278 -49.83 -27.80 -23.54
CA GLY A 278 -50.87 -27.03 -24.26
C GLY A 278 -50.47 -25.77 -25.04
N THR A 279 -49.86 -25.96 -26.21
CA THR A 279 -50.07 -25.36 -27.56
C THR A 279 -50.92 -24.06 -27.78
N SER A 280 -50.43 -23.22 -28.71
CA SER A 280 -51.12 -22.27 -29.66
C SER A 280 -51.84 -21.01 -29.10
N SER A 281 -52.01 -19.86 -29.77
CA SER A 281 -51.64 -19.26 -31.07
C SER A 281 -52.10 -17.77 -31.13
N SER A 282 -51.60 -17.00 -32.11
CA SER A 282 -52.21 -15.85 -32.87
C SER A 282 -52.41 -14.46 -32.20
N SER A 283 -51.69 -13.42 -32.72
CA SER A 283 -52.14 -12.21 -33.50
C SER A 283 -52.90 -11.13 -32.69
N ASN A 284 -52.74 -9.80 -32.78
CA ASN A 284 -52.29 -8.86 -33.84
C ASN A 284 -52.10 -7.41 -33.26
N THR A 285 -51.29 -6.60 -33.95
CA THR A 285 -51.35 -5.12 -34.22
C THR A 285 -51.20 -4.02 -33.13
N ASP A 286 -50.15 -3.21 -33.35
CA ASP A 286 -50.03 -1.74 -33.41
C ASP A 286 -50.24 -0.80 -32.20
N THR A 287 -49.15 -0.13 -31.78
CA THR A 287 -48.88 1.34 -31.78
C THR A 287 -48.07 1.82 -30.55
N GLY A 288 -47.08 2.71 -30.78
CA GLY A 288 -46.60 3.68 -29.79
C GLY A 288 -45.24 3.42 -29.11
N SER A 289 -44.15 3.86 -29.75
CA SER A 289 -42.77 3.85 -29.24
C SER A 289 -42.57 4.70 -27.97
N SER A 290 -42.05 4.08 -26.90
CA SER A 290 -41.35 4.72 -25.78
C SER A 290 -40.28 3.74 -25.26
N CYS A 291 -39.00 4.10 -25.44
CA CYS A 291 -37.85 3.27 -25.12
C CYS A 291 -37.65 3.14 -23.60
N THR A 292 -37.82 1.93 -23.08
CA THR A 292 -37.32 1.50 -21.76
C THR A 292 -36.35 0.32 -21.96
N PRO A 293 -35.22 0.25 -21.24
CA PRO A 293 -34.25 -0.84 -21.39
C PRO A 293 -34.76 -2.14 -20.72
N PRO A 294 -34.36 -3.32 -21.20
CA PRO A 294 -34.93 -4.59 -20.75
C PRO A 294 -34.36 -5.04 -19.38
N PRO A 295 -35.09 -5.88 -18.63
CA PRO A 295 -34.64 -6.41 -17.35
C PRO A 295 -33.57 -7.50 -17.54
N PHE A 296 -32.52 -7.43 -16.72
CA PHE A 296 -31.39 -8.36 -16.72
C PHE A 296 -31.83 -9.80 -16.44
N ARG A 297 -31.63 -10.66 -17.44
CA ARG A 297 -31.70 -12.13 -17.33
C ARG A 297 -30.45 -12.62 -16.59
N ARG A 298 -30.64 -13.48 -15.56
CA ARG A 298 -29.56 -14.18 -14.84
C ARG A 298 -28.62 -14.84 -15.85
N THR A 299 -27.40 -14.34 -15.90
CA THR A 299 -26.26 -15.03 -16.51
C THR A 299 -25.25 -15.25 -15.39
N THR A 300 -24.80 -16.49 -15.29
CA THR A 300 -23.66 -16.94 -14.48
C THR A 300 -22.50 -15.96 -14.69
N THR A 301 -22.11 -15.26 -13.62
CA THR A 301 -21.07 -14.25 -13.66
C THR A 301 -19.73 -14.90 -13.99
N HIS A 302 -19.24 -14.67 -15.20
CA HIS A 302 -17.80 -14.65 -15.44
C HIS A 302 -17.18 -13.57 -14.54
N PRO A 303 -16.00 -13.79 -13.93
CA PRO A 303 -15.32 -12.75 -13.19
C PRO A 303 -15.04 -11.57 -14.13
N SER A 304 -15.43 -10.37 -13.71
CA SER A 304 -15.19 -9.13 -14.42
C SER A 304 -13.69 -8.93 -14.67
N GLU A 305 -13.32 -8.35 -15.81
CA GLU A 305 -11.93 -8.07 -16.24
C GLU A 305 -11.17 -7.05 -15.34
N GLY A 306 -11.62 -6.82 -14.11
CA GLY A 306 -11.03 -5.85 -13.17
C GLY A 306 -10.79 -6.35 -11.75
N ALA A 307 -11.24 -7.55 -11.37
CA ALA A 307 -11.04 -8.06 -10.00
C ALA A 307 -9.58 -8.50 -9.78
N GLY A 308 -9.02 -8.18 -8.61
CA GLY A 308 -7.68 -8.60 -8.20
C GLY A 308 -7.54 -10.13 -8.12
N LYS A 309 -6.29 -10.64 -8.05
CA LYS A 309 -6.05 -12.07 -7.88
C LYS A 309 -6.42 -12.46 -6.45
N LEU A 310 -7.44 -13.31 -6.28
CA LEU A 310 -7.77 -13.87 -4.98
C LEU A 310 -6.80 -15.00 -4.62
N VAL A 311 -6.26 -14.95 -3.41
CA VAL A 311 -5.32 -15.93 -2.87
C VAL A 311 -5.74 -16.32 -1.46
N GLU A 312 -5.72 -17.61 -1.16
CA GLU A 312 -5.95 -18.12 0.19
C GLU A 312 -4.61 -18.27 0.91
N LEU A 313 -4.47 -17.60 2.05
CA LEU A 313 -3.26 -17.60 2.86
C LEU A 313 -3.58 -18.19 4.24
N PRO A 314 -3.22 -19.47 4.50
CA PRO A 314 -3.32 -20.05 5.82
C PRO A 314 -2.35 -19.34 6.77
N PHE A 315 -2.79 -19.04 7.99
CA PHE A 315 -1.99 -18.34 8.98
C PHE A 315 -2.55 -18.52 10.40
N PHE A 316 -1.85 -19.29 11.24
CA PHE A 316 -2.21 -19.53 12.66
C PHE A 316 -3.69 -19.87 12.90
N GLY A 317 -4.20 -20.90 12.22
CA GLY A 317 -5.60 -21.34 12.36
C GLY A 317 -6.62 -20.43 11.66
N HIS A 318 -6.18 -19.35 11.02
CA HIS A 318 -6.99 -18.55 10.12
C HIS A 318 -6.70 -18.92 8.66
N THR A 319 -7.72 -18.84 7.81
CA THR A 319 -7.55 -18.80 6.36
C THR A 319 -7.93 -17.40 5.90
N LEU A 320 -6.91 -16.61 5.57
CA LEU A 320 -7.08 -15.25 5.05
C LEU A 320 -7.35 -15.34 3.55
N LEU A 321 -8.48 -14.82 3.11
CA LEU A 321 -8.78 -14.64 1.70
C LEU A 321 -8.28 -13.24 1.32
N VAL A 322 -7.23 -13.20 0.52
CA VAL A 322 -6.50 -11.98 0.20
C VAL A 322 -6.66 -11.69 -1.28
N GLU A 323 -7.20 -10.53 -1.60
CA GLU A 323 -7.15 -10.03 -2.96
C GLU A 323 -5.83 -9.28 -3.16
N LEU A 324 -5.02 -9.74 -4.11
CA LEU A 324 -3.82 -9.04 -4.58
C LEU A 324 -4.19 -8.05 -5.69
N PRO A 325 -3.60 -6.85 -5.72
CA PRO A 325 -3.89 -5.85 -6.75
C PRO A 325 -3.50 -6.38 -8.13
N THR A 326 -4.33 -6.12 -9.15
CA THR A 326 -3.93 -6.24 -10.56
C THR A 326 -3.16 -5.00 -11.01
N HIS A 327 -2.50 -5.07 -12.17
CA HIS A 327 -1.57 -4.04 -12.69
C HIS A 327 -2.10 -2.59 -12.67
N SER A 328 -3.42 -2.36 -12.57
CA SER A 328 -4.02 -1.02 -12.51
C SER A 328 -5.20 -0.89 -11.52
N GLY A 329 -5.44 -1.91 -10.68
CA GLY A 329 -6.67 -2.00 -9.89
C GLY A 329 -6.52 -1.42 -8.48
N HIS A 330 -7.21 -0.32 -8.18
CA HIS A 330 -7.51 0.04 -6.79
C HIS A 330 -8.45 -0.99 -6.21
N GLN A 331 -8.20 -1.35 -4.97
CA GLN A 331 -9.03 -2.31 -4.27
C GLN A 331 -10.19 -1.56 -3.62
N LEU A 332 -11.37 -1.66 -4.23
CA LEU A 332 -12.63 -1.14 -3.71
C LEU A 332 -13.56 -2.29 -3.36
N LEU A 333 -14.44 -2.09 -2.37
CA LEU A 333 -15.39 -3.12 -1.94
C LEU A 333 -16.40 -3.50 -3.04
N GLU A 334 -16.75 -2.59 -3.96
CA GLU A 334 -17.70 -2.88 -5.04
C GLU A 334 -17.08 -3.66 -6.20
N THR A 335 -15.75 -3.62 -6.35
CA THR A 335 -15.02 -4.27 -7.45
C THR A 335 -14.13 -5.42 -6.98
N CYS A 336 -13.99 -5.59 -5.66
CA CYS A 336 -13.24 -6.68 -5.06
C CYS A 336 -13.88 -8.03 -5.35
N ALA A 337 -13.11 -9.09 -5.16
CA ALA A 337 -13.59 -10.46 -5.32
C ALA A 337 -14.61 -10.87 -4.23
N PHE A 338 -14.80 -10.06 -3.19
CA PHE A 338 -15.68 -10.35 -2.06
C PHE A 338 -17.08 -9.76 -2.26
N ASP A 339 -18.11 -10.50 -1.83
CA ASP A 339 -19.45 -9.95 -1.72
C ASP A 339 -19.50 -8.89 -0.63
N MET A 340 -19.75 -7.63 -1.01
CA MET A 340 -19.84 -6.48 -0.11
C MET A 340 -20.85 -6.68 1.02
N SER A 341 -21.94 -7.43 0.78
CA SER A 341 -22.98 -7.70 1.79
C SER A 341 -22.55 -8.74 2.83
N ARG A 342 -21.50 -9.53 2.54
CA ARG A 342 -20.99 -10.62 3.37
C ARG A 342 -19.52 -10.45 3.74
N ILE A 343 -18.99 -9.24 3.62
CA ILE A 343 -17.58 -9.00 3.90
C ILE A 343 -17.27 -9.28 5.37
N ASN A 344 -16.24 -10.09 5.60
CA ASN A 344 -15.76 -10.40 6.93
C ASN A 344 -14.33 -9.86 7.09
N PRO A 345 -14.12 -8.70 7.74
CA PRO A 345 -12.78 -8.13 7.97
C PRO A 345 -11.81 -9.01 8.76
N SER A 346 -12.30 -10.10 9.36
CA SER A 346 -11.45 -11.10 10.01
C SER A 346 -10.80 -12.06 9.02
N ARG A 347 -11.43 -12.29 7.85
CA ARG A 347 -10.97 -13.25 6.83
C ARG A 347 -10.65 -12.60 5.48
N HIS A 348 -11.44 -11.62 5.05
CA HIS A 348 -11.30 -10.94 3.77
C HIS A 348 -10.35 -9.76 3.90
N VAL A 349 -9.32 -9.73 3.07
CA VAL A 349 -8.24 -8.74 3.13
C VAL A 349 -8.01 -8.18 1.74
N LEU A 350 -8.00 -6.85 1.65
CA LEU A 350 -7.44 -6.16 0.48
C LEU A 350 -5.95 -5.93 0.77
N ALA A 351 -5.07 -6.47 -0.08
CA ALA A 351 -3.64 -6.48 0.19
C ALA A 351 -3.06 -5.07 0.36
N THR A 352 -3.35 -4.13 -0.55
CA THR A 352 -2.73 -2.79 -0.56
C THR A 352 -3.41 -1.82 0.41
N VAL A 353 -4.71 -2.00 0.65
CA VAL A 353 -5.54 -1.01 1.33
C VAL A 353 -6.07 -1.59 2.65
N PRO A 354 -5.75 -1.00 3.82
CA PRO A 354 -6.38 -1.40 5.06
C PRO A 354 -7.87 -1.07 5.03
N LEU A 355 -8.72 -2.01 5.48
CA LEU A 355 -10.17 -1.80 5.51
C LEU A 355 -10.59 -0.66 6.43
N ASP A 356 -9.80 -0.43 7.49
CA ASP A 356 -9.95 0.67 8.44
C ASP A 356 -8.93 1.78 8.15
N GLY A 357 -9.22 3.02 8.56
CA GLY A 357 -8.23 4.10 8.54
C GLY A 357 -8.77 5.44 8.04
N LEU A 358 -9.10 5.56 6.75
CA LEU A 358 -9.38 6.85 6.08
C LEU A 358 -10.46 7.69 6.79
N PHE A 359 -11.68 7.19 6.90
CA PHE A 359 -12.78 7.81 7.64
C PHE A 359 -12.43 7.99 9.12
N THR A 360 -11.98 6.93 9.80
CA THR A 360 -11.70 6.96 11.25
C THR A 360 -10.68 8.05 11.61
N THR A 361 -9.66 8.21 10.78
CA THR A 361 -8.56 9.18 10.97
C THR A 361 -9.00 10.60 10.67
N PHE A 362 -9.78 10.81 9.60
CA PHE A 362 -10.14 12.15 9.12
C PHE A 362 -11.57 12.57 9.52
N ARG A 363 -12.24 11.82 10.40
CA ARG A 363 -13.66 12.04 10.79
C ARG A 363 -13.95 13.48 11.23
N GLU A 364 -13.03 14.11 11.95
CA GLU A 364 -13.20 15.47 12.52
C GLU A 364 -12.81 16.57 11.52
N MET A 365 -12.30 16.21 10.35
CA MET A 365 -11.83 17.13 9.32
C MET A 365 -12.21 16.69 7.90
N LEU A 366 -13.32 15.97 7.73
CA LEU A 366 -13.78 15.47 6.42
C LEU A 366 -13.80 16.58 5.36
N SER A 367 -14.20 17.79 5.74
CA SER A 367 -14.27 18.92 4.81
C SER A 367 -12.91 19.39 4.28
N ASP A 368 -11.81 19.07 4.95
CA ASP A 368 -10.45 19.38 4.51
C ASP A 368 -9.92 18.36 3.50
N LEU A 369 -10.52 17.17 3.38
CA LEU A 369 -10.05 16.10 2.49
C LEU A 369 -9.94 16.54 1.03
N TRP A 370 -10.83 17.41 0.53
CA TRP A 370 -10.72 17.94 -0.84
C TRP A 370 -9.47 18.80 -1.05
N LYS A 371 -9.07 19.58 -0.04
CA LYS A 371 -7.81 20.34 -0.12
C LYS A 371 -6.61 19.42 0.05
N CYS A 372 -6.71 18.40 0.91
CA CYS A 372 -5.68 17.37 1.01
C CYS A 372 -5.48 16.68 -0.33
N TRP A 373 -6.57 16.31 -1.03
CA TRP A 373 -6.53 15.76 -2.38
C TRP A 373 -5.82 16.71 -3.34
N GLU A 374 -6.16 18.00 -3.37
CA GLU A 374 -5.48 18.98 -4.23
C GLU A 374 -3.96 19.06 -3.97
N ILE A 375 -3.56 19.09 -2.69
CA ILE A 375 -2.14 19.13 -2.26
C ILE A 375 -1.41 17.86 -2.69
N MET A 376 -2.04 16.71 -2.47
CA MET A 376 -1.49 15.40 -2.83
C MET A 376 -1.35 15.24 -4.35
N MET A 377 -2.32 15.71 -5.14
CA MET A 377 -2.29 15.67 -6.60
C MET A 377 -1.06 16.36 -7.18
N VAL A 378 -0.67 17.52 -6.62
CA VAL A 378 0.51 18.29 -7.08
C VAL A 378 1.80 17.91 -6.34
N ALA A 379 1.78 16.88 -5.48
CA ALA A 379 2.92 16.43 -4.67
C ALA A 379 3.57 17.57 -3.85
N GLU A 380 2.78 18.50 -3.32
CA GLU A 380 3.33 19.54 -2.45
C GLU A 380 3.71 18.95 -1.07
N PRO A 381 4.76 19.47 -0.40
CA PRO A 381 5.23 18.93 0.88
C PRO A 381 4.17 19.05 1.98
N LEU A 382 3.88 17.94 2.65
CA LEU A 382 2.82 17.84 3.65
C LEU A 382 3.30 17.06 4.87
N VAL A 383 3.01 17.58 6.06
CA VAL A 383 3.25 16.87 7.33
C VAL A 383 1.95 16.63 8.08
N VAL A 384 1.81 15.43 8.61
CA VAL A 384 0.77 15.02 9.56
C VAL A 384 1.36 14.99 10.96
N LEU A 385 0.75 15.76 11.86
CA LEU A 385 1.04 15.78 13.29
C LEU A 385 -0.08 15.02 14.00
N ALA A 386 0.25 13.95 14.69
CA ALA A 386 -0.67 13.13 15.47
C ALA A 386 -0.14 12.87 16.88
N ASP A 387 -0.97 12.26 17.73
CA ASP A 387 -0.60 11.98 19.13
C ASP A 387 0.03 10.57 19.29
N SER A 388 -0.01 9.75 18.24
CA SER A 388 0.46 8.36 18.28
C SER A 388 0.92 7.86 16.90
N PRO A 389 1.88 6.89 16.85
CA PRO A 389 2.40 6.35 15.59
C PRO A 389 1.36 5.64 14.72
N ASP A 390 0.38 4.97 15.32
CA ASP A 390 -0.70 4.26 14.61
C ASP A 390 -1.63 5.25 13.89
N THR A 391 -2.07 6.30 14.58
CA THR A 391 -2.90 7.33 13.94
C THR A 391 -2.13 8.03 12.83
N CYS A 392 -0.86 8.36 13.09
CA CYS A 392 -0.06 9.09 12.12
C CYS A 392 0.24 8.28 10.86
N SER A 393 0.65 7.02 11.01
CA SER A 393 0.95 6.16 9.88
C SER A 393 -0.29 5.82 9.07
N GLN A 394 -1.44 5.59 9.72
CA GLN A 394 -2.72 5.41 9.03
C GLN A 394 -3.11 6.65 8.22
N ALA A 395 -2.93 7.85 8.78
CA ALA A 395 -3.23 9.10 8.08
C ALA A 395 -2.41 9.28 6.81
N VAL A 396 -1.10 9.04 6.91
CA VAL A 396 -0.18 9.16 5.77
C VAL A 396 -0.55 8.17 4.66
N LEU A 397 -0.81 6.90 5.01
CA LEU A 397 -1.23 5.89 4.04
C LEU A 397 -2.58 6.24 3.39
N ALA A 398 -3.53 6.75 4.18
CA ALA A 398 -4.84 7.19 3.71
C ALA A 398 -4.76 8.43 2.79
N LEU A 399 -3.79 9.33 2.98
CA LEU A 399 -3.55 10.46 2.08
C LEU A 399 -2.96 10.01 0.74
N VAL A 400 -2.09 9.01 0.73
CA VAL A 400 -1.57 8.42 -0.52
C VAL A 400 -2.70 7.72 -1.29
N ASP A 401 -3.56 6.99 -0.57
CA ASP A 401 -4.75 6.33 -1.14
C ASP A 401 -5.77 7.32 -1.74
N LEU A 402 -5.73 8.59 -1.33
CA LEU A 402 -6.68 9.62 -1.74
C LEU A 402 -6.59 9.98 -3.24
N ILE A 403 -5.42 9.82 -3.87
CA ILE A 403 -5.16 10.29 -5.25
C ILE A 403 -5.05 9.17 -6.29
N GLN A 404 -5.43 7.95 -5.91
CA GLN A 404 -5.49 6.82 -6.83
C GLN A 404 -6.33 7.16 -8.09
N PRO A 405 -5.96 6.75 -9.34
CA PRO A 405 -4.83 5.91 -9.79
C PRO A 405 -3.43 6.45 -9.75
N ILE A 406 -3.22 7.69 -9.31
CA ILE A 406 -1.90 8.30 -9.43
C ILE A 406 -1.01 7.72 -8.34
N THR A 407 0.04 7.02 -8.76
CA THR A 407 1.12 6.61 -7.86
C THR A 407 1.84 7.88 -7.37
N TYR A 408 1.86 8.08 -6.06
CA TYR A 408 2.55 9.22 -5.47
C TYR A 408 4.07 9.13 -5.71
N CYS A 409 4.66 10.16 -6.28
CA CYS A 409 6.07 10.18 -6.68
C CYS A 409 7.04 10.45 -5.54
N GLY A 410 6.51 10.96 -4.42
CA GLY A 410 7.31 11.56 -3.36
C GLY A 410 7.85 10.56 -2.33
N ASP A 411 8.72 11.05 -1.43
CA ASP A 411 9.13 10.29 -0.26
C ASP A 411 8.00 10.29 0.77
N VAL A 412 7.42 9.12 0.99
CA VAL A 412 6.38 8.88 1.97
C VAL A 412 7.00 8.22 3.20
N ARG A 413 6.89 8.89 4.34
CA ARG A 413 7.28 8.38 5.67
C ARG A 413 6.03 8.25 6.54
N PRO A 414 5.37 7.08 6.58
CA PRO A 414 4.16 6.90 7.40
C PRO A 414 4.42 7.19 8.87
N TYR A 415 5.60 6.82 9.36
CA TYR A 415 6.09 7.18 10.67
C TYR A 415 7.55 7.60 10.59
N PHE A 416 7.83 8.84 11.02
CA PHE A 416 9.13 9.49 10.99
C PHE A 416 9.54 9.90 12.40
N THR A 417 10.78 9.58 12.77
CA THR A 417 11.31 9.81 14.12
C THR A 417 12.52 10.73 14.09
N ILE A 418 12.89 11.27 15.25
CA ILE A 418 14.11 12.07 15.41
C ILE A 418 15.41 11.30 15.13
N GLN A 419 15.33 9.96 15.11
CA GLN A 419 16.47 9.06 14.89
C GLN A 419 16.65 8.69 13.41
N ASP A 420 15.76 9.15 12.53
CA ASP A 420 15.86 8.91 11.09
C ASP A 420 17.09 9.61 10.52
N SER A 421 17.80 8.92 9.62
CA SER A 421 18.95 9.45 8.88
C SER A 421 18.67 10.78 8.17
N ASP A 422 17.43 10.96 7.66
CA ASP A 422 17.01 12.15 6.91
C ASP A 422 16.47 13.28 7.82
N PHE A 423 16.53 13.13 9.16
CA PHE A 423 16.04 14.11 10.13
C PHE A 423 16.57 15.53 9.85
N LYS A 424 17.89 15.68 9.69
CA LYS A 424 18.49 17.00 9.48
C LYS A 424 18.03 17.65 8.17
N SER A 425 17.80 16.87 7.12
CA SER A 425 17.33 17.38 5.84
C SER A 425 15.86 17.82 5.89
N TYR A 426 15.01 17.11 6.62
CA TYR A 426 13.56 17.38 6.61
C TYR A 426 13.13 18.51 7.55
N VAL A 427 13.92 18.75 8.59
CA VAL A 427 13.61 19.75 9.62
C VAL A 427 14.32 21.09 9.34
N SER A 428 15.18 21.15 8.31
CA SER A 428 15.94 22.35 7.94
C SER A 428 15.05 23.49 7.47
N LYS A 429 15.16 24.66 8.12
CA LYS A 429 14.44 25.88 7.72
C LYS A 429 14.94 26.50 6.41
N ASN A 430 16.16 26.13 5.98
CA ASN A 430 16.79 26.70 4.79
C ASN A 430 16.23 26.13 3.49
N ARG A 431 15.69 24.90 3.54
CA ARG A 431 15.17 24.21 2.36
C ARG A 431 14.06 23.25 2.78
N ILE A 432 12.88 23.45 2.22
CA ILE A 432 11.78 22.50 2.35
C ILE A 432 11.96 21.43 1.26
N PRO A 433 12.07 20.14 1.62
CA PRO A 433 12.11 19.06 0.64
C PRO A 433 10.87 19.06 -0.25
N SER A 434 11.03 18.88 -1.56
CA SER A 434 9.92 18.74 -2.51
C SER A 434 9.33 17.32 -2.47
N ASN A 435 8.02 17.18 -2.69
CA ASN A 435 7.37 15.87 -2.81
C ASN A 435 7.61 14.98 -1.58
N VAL A 436 7.48 15.51 -0.36
CA VAL A 436 7.65 14.72 0.87
C VAL A 436 6.36 14.73 1.68
N LEU A 437 5.93 13.54 2.09
CA LEU A 437 4.81 13.32 3.00
C LEU A 437 5.33 12.69 4.29
N LEU A 438 5.24 13.42 5.40
CA LEU A 438 5.74 12.98 6.70
C LEU A 438 4.60 12.74 7.68
N GLY A 439 4.67 11.63 8.41
CA GLY A 439 3.90 11.40 9.62
C GLY A 439 4.79 11.42 10.86
N VAL A 440 4.46 12.26 11.84
CA VAL A 440 5.18 12.34 13.12
C VAL A 440 4.21 12.32 14.31
N SER A 441 4.65 11.69 15.40
CA SER A 441 3.90 11.66 16.68
C SER A 441 4.55 12.44 17.82
N ASN A 442 5.78 12.92 17.64
CA ASN A 442 6.48 13.65 18.68
C ASN A 442 6.17 15.15 18.63
N PRO A 443 5.69 15.75 19.73
CA PRO A 443 5.41 17.19 19.82
C PRO A 443 6.61 18.09 19.50
N PHE A 444 7.85 17.58 19.57
CA PHE A 444 9.03 18.30 19.08
C PHE A 444 8.83 18.82 17.65
N PHE A 445 8.21 18.03 16.77
CA PHE A 445 8.02 18.38 15.37
C PHE A 445 7.04 19.54 15.16
N ASP A 446 6.22 19.90 16.15
CA ASP A 446 5.33 21.07 16.09
C ASP A 446 6.10 22.35 15.77
N GLN A 447 7.22 22.54 16.46
CA GLN A 447 8.07 23.71 16.29
C GLN A 447 9.05 23.50 15.14
N ALA A 448 9.59 22.29 15.04
CA ALA A 448 10.63 21.96 14.09
C ALA A 448 10.12 22.09 12.63
N LEU A 449 8.88 21.68 12.38
CA LEU A 449 8.25 21.70 11.06
C LEU A 449 7.25 22.86 10.87
N ALA A 450 7.18 23.83 11.80
CA ALA A 450 6.24 24.96 11.73
C ALA A 450 6.32 25.76 10.42
N HIS A 451 7.49 25.75 9.77
CA HIS A 451 7.76 26.44 8.51
C HIS A 451 7.18 25.72 7.27
N TRP A 452 6.71 24.47 7.40
CA TRP A 452 6.15 23.70 6.29
C TRP A 452 4.86 24.35 5.73
N PRO A 453 4.64 24.26 4.41
CA PRO A 453 3.54 24.95 3.73
C PRO A 453 2.18 24.36 4.14
N HIS A 454 2.13 23.04 4.34
CA HIS A 454 0.92 22.30 4.66
C HIS A 454 1.14 21.43 5.90
N ILE A 455 0.30 21.62 6.90
CA ILE A 455 0.33 20.83 8.14
C ILE A 455 -1.08 20.35 8.46
N ILE A 456 -1.24 19.05 8.66
CA ILE A 456 -2.44 18.42 9.20
C ILE A 456 -2.24 18.16 10.68
N ARG A 457 -3.21 18.56 11.51
CA ARG A 457 -3.24 18.26 12.94
C ARG A 457 -4.48 17.43 13.23
N LEU A 458 -4.29 16.15 13.58
CA LEU A 458 -5.38 15.17 13.74
C LEU A 458 -6.01 15.15 15.13
N HIS A 459 -5.34 15.71 16.14
CA HIS A 459 -5.89 15.81 17.48
C HIS A 459 -5.73 17.24 18.01
N SER A 460 -6.77 17.70 18.71
CA SER A 460 -6.69 18.92 19.50
C SER A 460 -5.99 18.59 20.83
N PRO A 461 -5.06 19.43 21.33
CA PRO A 461 -4.54 19.26 22.68
C PRO A 461 -5.73 19.24 23.63
N ARG A 462 -5.96 18.10 24.30
CA ARG A 462 -7.08 17.91 25.22
C ARG A 462 -7.21 19.15 26.11
N GLN A 463 -8.31 19.90 25.98
CA GLN A 463 -8.68 20.85 27.02
C GLN A 463 -8.92 20.02 28.27
N SER A 464 -7.96 20.02 29.20
CA SER A 464 -8.21 19.46 30.51
C SER A 464 -9.27 20.33 31.16
N ASN A 465 -10.54 19.91 31.13
CA ASN A 465 -11.55 20.38 32.06
C ASN A 465 -11.25 19.78 33.44
N GLY A 466 -10.12 20.19 34.01
CA GLY A 466 -9.70 19.89 35.37
C GLY A 466 -10.11 21.04 36.27
N LYS A 467 -11.07 20.80 37.15
CA LYS A 467 -11.34 21.66 38.31
C LYS A 467 -10.00 21.99 38.99
N LYS A 468 -9.78 23.29 39.22
CA LYS A 468 -8.58 23.84 39.87
C LYS A 468 -8.36 23.17 41.22
N SER A 469 -7.40 22.25 41.31
CA SER A 469 -6.83 21.83 42.60
C SER A 469 -5.49 22.53 42.78
N HIS A 470 -5.46 23.44 43.75
CA HIS A 470 -4.26 24.18 44.15
C HIS A 470 -3.32 23.26 44.93
N ARG A 471 -2.26 22.74 44.28
CA ARG A 471 -0.98 22.45 44.92
C ARG A 471 0.15 22.67 43.92
N MET A 472 1.06 23.58 44.24
CA MET A 472 2.22 23.94 43.40
C MET A 472 3.47 23.13 43.78
N SER A 473 4.18 22.62 42.78
CA SER A 473 5.65 22.52 42.78
C SER A 473 6.21 22.24 41.38
N SER A 474 7.11 23.13 40.93
CA SER A 474 8.27 22.89 40.05
C SER A 474 8.09 22.17 38.69
N PHE A 475 7.27 22.71 37.77
CA PHE A 475 7.43 22.51 36.32
C PHE A 475 7.08 23.80 35.58
N GLN A 476 7.94 24.80 35.73
CA GLN A 476 7.71 26.17 35.23
C GLN A 476 8.41 26.44 33.89
N LEU A 477 8.64 25.39 33.09
CA LEU A 477 9.03 25.49 31.68
C LEU A 477 8.00 24.87 30.71
N GLN A 478 6.82 24.46 31.19
CA GLN A 478 5.77 23.81 30.37
C GLN A 478 4.46 24.60 30.30
N ARG A 479 4.42 25.86 30.76
CA ARG A 479 3.17 26.64 30.91
C ARG A 479 3.06 27.91 30.07
N ASN A 480 3.90 28.06 29.05
CA ASN A 480 3.76 29.13 28.04
C ASN A 480 3.11 28.66 26.71
N TRP A 481 2.68 27.40 26.61
CA TRP A 481 2.08 26.84 25.38
C TRP A 481 0.59 27.11 25.17
N LEU A 482 -0.07 27.85 26.08
CA LEU A 482 -1.53 28.05 26.03
C LEU A 482 -1.95 29.48 25.64
N THR A 483 -1.29 30.11 24.66
CA THR A 483 -1.69 31.43 24.13
C THR A 483 -1.58 31.60 22.61
N SER A 484 -1.60 30.51 21.85
CA SER A 484 -2.04 30.57 20.44
C SER A 484 -2.97 29.40 20.18
N GLU A 485 -4.21 29.64 19.78
CA GLU A 485 -5.17 28.61 19.38
C GLU A 485 -4.55 27.70 18.30
N ILE A 486 -4.02 26.54 18.69
CA ILE A 486 -3.55 25.53 17.75
C ILE A 486 -4.81 24.92 17.12
N LYS A 487 -5.16 25.40 15.93
CA LYS A 487 -6.34 24.93 15.21
C LYS A 487 -6.11 23.48 14.76
N HIS A 488 -6.90 22.55 15.31
CA HIS A 488 -7.15 21.24 14.72
C HIS A 488 -7.64 21.44 13.27
N GLY A 489 -7.19 20.63 12.32
CA GLY A 489 -7.47 20.90 10.91
C GLY A 489 -6.26 20.90 9.99
N LEU A 490 -6.52 21.12 8.70
CA LEU A 490 -5.50 21.42 7.71
C LEU A 490 -5.11 22.91 7.78
N ARG A 491 -3.84 23.18 8.11
CA ARG A 491 -3.21 24.49 7.96
C ARG A 491 -2.54 24.58 6.58
N THR A 492 -3.12 25.37 5.69
CA THR A 492 -2.57 25.64 4.35
C THR A 492 -2.89 27.07 3.90
N LYS A 493 -2.01 27.65 3.07
CA LYS A 493 -2.26 28.91 2.35
C LYS A 493 -2.89 28.70 0.97
N ARG A 494 -3.03 27.44 0.53
CA ARG A 494 -3.54 27.08 -0.79
C ARG A 494 -5.02 27.47 -0.92
N LYS A 495 -5.38 28.06 -2.05
CA LYS A 495 -6.78 28.33 -2.41
C LYS A 495 -7.41 27.03 -2.92
N SER A 496 -8.61 26.73 -2.44
CA SER A 496 -9.38 25.56 -2.87
C SER A 496 -9.99 25.80 -4.24
N ILE A 497 -9.76 24.86 -5.14
CA ILE A 497 -10.15 24.88 -6.55
C ILE A 497 -11.39 23.99 -6.75
N VAL A 498 -11.37 22.81 -6.15
CA VAL A 498 -12.43 21.81 -6.22
C VAL A 498 -13.50 22.08 -5.17
N GLY A 499 -14.76 22.00 -5.60
CA GLY A 499 -15.92 22.10 -4.71
C GLY A 499 -16.04 20.86 -3.84
N LYS A 500 -16.19 21.05 -2.52
CA LYS A 500 -16.48 19.94 -1.60
C LYS A 500 -17.86 19.36 -1.85
N ASP A 501 -17.98 18.04 -1.83
CA ASP A 501 -19.27 17.36 -1.88
C ASP A 501 -19.89 17.36 -0.47
N ARG A 502 -20.76 18.34 -0.24
CA ARG A 502 -21.48 18.49 1.03
C ARG A 502 -22.46 17.34 1.24
N ALA A 503 -23.14 16.89 0.19
CA ALA A 503 -24.12 15.82 0.30
C ALA A 503 -23.46 14.50 0.73
N LEU A 504 -22.28 14.18 0.18
CA LEU A 504 -21.49 13.04 0.61
C LEU A 504 -21.02 13.19 2.06
N SER A 505 -20.48 14.36 2.41
CA SER A 505 -20.01 14.64 3.78
C SER A 505 -21.12 14.46 4.80
N ASP A 506 -22.30 15.04 4.53
CA ASP A 506 -23.47 14.96 5.41
C ASP A 506 -23.98 13.53 5.52
N LYS A 507 -24.01 12.78 4.40
CA LYS A 507 -24.38 11.36 4.39
C LYS A 507 -23.44 10.51 5.26
N ILE A 508 -22.13 10.73 5.15
CA ILE A 508 -21.13 9.98 5.92
C ILE A 508 -21.24 10.31 7.41
N THR A 509 -21.35 11.58 7.76
CA THR A 509 -21.52 12.02 9.15
C THR A 509 -22.80 11.43 9.74
N THR A 510 -23.92 11.53 9.04
CA THR A 510 -25.21 10.95 9.49
C THR A 510 -25.10 9.43 9.67
N ALA A 511 -24.47 8.73 8.74
CA ALA A 511 -24.31 7.27 8.80
C ALA A 511 -23.39 6.84 9.96
N ALA A 512 -22.37 7.64 10.27
CA ALA A 512 -21.46 7.41 11.39
C ALA A 512 -22.14 7.68 12.74
N GLU A 513 -22.92 8.77 12.85
CA GLU A 513 -23.69 9.12 14.05
C GLU A 513 -24.79 8.10 14.35
N ALA A 514 -25.41 7.54 13.31
CA ALA A 514 -26.41 6.48 13.46
C ALA A 514 -25.83 5.17 14.00
N GLY A 515 -24.51 4.95 13.93
CA GLY A 515 -23.82 3.80 14.53
C GLY A 515 -24.05 2.43 13.88
N TYR A 516 -25.00 2.30 12.94
CA TYR A 516 -25.28 1.04 12.25
C TYR A 516 -24.36 0.74 11.07
N THR A 517 -23.64 1.74 10.56
CA THR A 517 -22.75 1.58 9.40
C THR A 517 -21.34 1.26 9.87
N SER A 518 -20.80 0.13 9.41
CA SER A 518 -19.43 -0.25 9.74
C SER A 518 -18.39 0.74 9.16
N PRO A 519 -17.30 1.07 9.88
CA PRO A 519 -16.29 2.04 9.42
C PRO A 519 -15.70 1.73 8.05
N TYR A 520 -15.46 0.46 7.72
CA TYR A 520 -14.90 0.04 6.43
C TYR A 520 -15.82 0.39 5.24
N ILE A 521 -17.14 0.46 5.44
CA ILE A 521 -18.09 0.90 4.40
C ILE A 521 -17.92 2.41 4.16
N LEU A 522 -17.78 3.20 5.23
CA LEU A 522 -17.54 4.64 5.14
C LEU A 522 -16.18 4.94 4.50
N ASN A 523 -15.14 4.18 4.84
CA ASN A 523 -13.84 4.23 4.16
C ASN A 523 -13.99 4.01 2.66
N ASN A 524 -14.75 2.98 2.27
CA ASN A 524 -14.94 2.65 0.87
C ASN A 524 -15.73 3.72 0.10
N LEU A 525 -16.76 4.31 0.71
CA LEU A 525 -17.49 5.44 0.12
C LEU A 525 -16.58 6.64 -0.17
N LEU A 526 -15.67 6.96 0.76
CA LEU A 526 -14.67 8.02 0.55
C LEU A 526 -13.71 7.65 -0.58
N ARG A 527 -13.14 6.44 -0.57
CA ARG A 527 -12.21 5.97 -1.61
C ARG A 527 -12.84 6.06 -2.99
N ARG A 528 -14.07 5.54 -3.13
CA ARG A 528 -14.81 5.59 -4.38
C ARG A 528 -15.01 7.01 -4.89
N HIS A 529 -15.41 7.93 -4.00
CA HIS A 529 -15.59 9.33 -4.37
C HIS A 529 -14.29 9.99 -4.86
N PHE A 530 -13.18 9.80 -4.14
CA PHE A 530 -11.90 10.39 -4.52
C PHE A 530 -11.25 9.71 -5.74
N LEU A 531 -11.52 8.42 -5.96
CA LEU A 531 -11.18 7.73 -7.20
C LEU A 531 -11.92 8.37 -8.38
N ASP A 532 -13.25 8.48 -8.30
CA ASP A 532 -14.08 9.10 -9.35
C ASP A 532 -13.63 10.56 -9.62
N LEU A 533 -13.26 11.30 -8.58
CA LEU A 533 -12.73 12.66 -8.70
C LEU A 533 -11.40 12.70 -9.45
N THR A 534 -10.49 11.78 -9.14
CA THR A 534 -9.19 11.66 -9.80
C THR A 534 -9.35 11.21 -11.26
N GLU A 535 -10.26 10.29 -11.55
CA GLU A 535 -10.59 9.89 -12.93
C GLU A 535 -11.13 11.06 -13.75
N LYS A 536 -12.03 11.88 -13.18
CA LYS A 536 -12.53 13.11 -13.82
C LYS A 536 -11.41 14.12 -14.08
N PHE A 537 -10.44 14.23 -13.19
CA PHE A 537 -9.25 15.07 -13.40
C PHE A 537 -8.35 14.51 -14.50
N LEU A 538 -8.17 13.20 -14.58
CA LEU A 538 -7.32 12.56 -15.59
C LEU A 538 -8.00 12.45 -16.96
N ALA A 539 -9.33 12.59 -17.06
CA ALA A 539 -10.06 12.41 -18.32
C ALA A 539 -9.53 13.27 -19.49
N PRO A 540 -9.26 14.58 -19.35
CA PRO A 540 -8.65 15.37 -20.43
C PRO A 540 -7.25 14.91 -20.81
N LEU A 541 -6.43 14.49 -19.83
CA LEU A 541 -5.08 13.95 -20.06
C LEU A 541 -5.14 12.63 -20.81
N ASN A 542 -6.03 11.72 -20.42
CA ASN A 542 -6.23 10.43 -21.09
C ASN A 542 -6.71 10.63 -22.54
N ARG A 543 -7.63 11.57 -22.77
CA ARG A 543 -8.10 11.90 -24.13
C ARG A 543 -6.97 12.39 -25.02
N TYR A 544 -6.18 13.36 -24.54
CA TYR A 544 -5.04 13.86 -25.30
C TYR A 544 -3.97 12.78 -25.50
N PHE A 545 -3.62 12.03 -24.46
CA PHE A 545 -2.64 10.95 -24.54
C PHE A 545 -3.03 9.88 -25.58
N SER A 546 -4.33 9.58 -25.71
CA SER A 546 -4.83 8.64 -26.72
C SER A 546 -4.57 9.10 -28.16
N THR A 547 -4.38 10.40 -28.39
CA THR A 547 -4.01 10.95 -29.71
C THR A 547 -2.53 10.76 -30.06
N LEU A 548 -1.70 10.50 -29.04
CA LEU A 548 -0.26 10.23 -29.22
C LEU A 548 0.01 8.79 -29.65
N ILE A 549 -0.95 7.90 -29.45
CA ILE A 549 -0.87 6.48 -29.80
C ILE A 549 -1.22 6.31 -31.29
N PRO A 550 -0.33 5.70 -32.11
CA PRO A 550 -0.66 5.37 -33.50
C PRO A 550 -1.91 4.49 -33.59
N LYS A 551 -2.90 4.92 -34.38
CA LYS A 551 -4.18 4.20 -34.54
C LYS A 551 -4.13 3.07 -35.56
N VAL A 552 -3.27 3.21 -36.57
CA VAL A 552 -3.10 2.24 -37.64
C VAL A 552 -1.70 1.68 -37.52
N VAL A 553 -1.61 0.35 -37.40
CA VAL A 553 -0.38 -0.42 -37.53
C VAL A 553 -0.64 -1.40 -38.66
N ASP A 554 0.08 -1.25 -39.76
CA ASP A 554 -0.10 -2.00 -41.01
C ASP A 554 1.25 -2.35 -41.63
N MET A 555 1.26 -3.21 -42.65
CA MET A 555 2.50 -3.60 -43.32
C MET A 555 3.25 -2.44 -44.00
N GLY A 556 2.56 -1.33 -44.32
CA GLY A 556 3.21 -0.13 -44.88
C GLY A 556 4.02 0.64 -43.84
N THR A 557 3.58 0.60 -42.58
CA THR A 557 4.24 1.22 -41.42
C THR A 557 5.23 0.29 -40.71
N VAL A 558 5.31 -0.98 -41.10
CA VAL A 558 6.19 -1.99 -40.49
C VAL A 558 7.69 -1.72 -40.70
N LYS A 559 8.07 -0.89 -41.69
CA LYS A 559 9.47 -0.51 -41.97
C LYS A 559 10.21 0.05 -40.74
N GLU A 560 9.48 0.64 -39.79
CA GLU A 560 10.02 1.04 -38.50
C GLU A 560 9.11 0.60 -37.35
N ARG A 561 9.71 0.28 -36.20
CA ARG A 561 8.94 -0.06 -34.98
C ARG A 561 8.04 1.13 -34.61
N PRO A 562 6.71 0.94 -34.45
CA PRO A 562 5.81 2.03 -34.14
C PRO A 562 6.22 2.72 -32.83
N LYS A 563 6.36 4.05 -32.86
CA LYS A 563 6.71 4.87 -31.70
C LYS A 563 5.56 5.78 -31.32
N LEU A 564 5.40 6.01 -30.01
CA LEU A 564 4.48 7.02 -29.50
C LEU A 564 4.96 8.42 -29.87
N LYS A 565 4.02 9.32 -30.15
CA LYS A 565 4.33 10.74 -30.27
C LYS A 565 4.69 11.31 -28.89
N PRO A 566 5.66 12.23 -28.79
CA PRO A 566 6.00 12.85 -27.52
C PRO A 566 4.85 13.71 -27.00
N PHE A 567 4.67 13.74 -25.68
CA PHE A 567 3.67 14.58 -25.03
C PHE A 567 4.06 16.06 -25.17
N ASN A 568 3.18 16.87 -25.77
CA ASN A 568 3.36 18.32 -25.89
C ASN A 568 2.39 19.08 -24.98
N ARG A 569 2.93 20.01 -24.18
CA ARG A 569 2.15 20.76 -23.18
C ARG A 569 1.17 21.73 -23.82
N ASP A 570 1.57 22.41 -24.88
CA ASP A 570 0.75 23.43 -25.55
C ASP A 570 -0.41 22.78 -26.30
N ASP A 571 -0.18 21.66 -26.95
CA ASP A 571 -1.23 20.90 -27.63
C ASP A 571 -2.22 20.28 -26.64
N PHE A 572 -1.74 19.82 -25.48
CA PHE A 572 -2.63 19.43 -24.38
C PHE A 572 -3.53 20.60 -23.95
N PHE A 573 -2.97 21.80 -23.74
CA PHE A 573 -3.77 22.96 -23.34
C PHE A 573 -4.77 23.41 -24.42
N LYS A 574 -4.44 23.26 -25.72
CA LYS A 574 -5.42 23.46 -26.81
C LYS A 574 -6.57 22.46 -26.69
N SER A 575 -6.28 21.17 -26.53
CA SER A 575 -7.31 20.14 -26.35
C SER A 575 -8.16 20.39 -25.09
N LEU A 576 -7.54 20.85 -24.01
CA LEU A 576 -8.23 21.19 -22.76
C LEU A 576 -9.14 22.40 -22.94
N ALA A 577 -8.72 23.43 -23.67
CA ALA A 577 -9.54 24.60 -23.98
C ALA A 577 -10.75 24.26 -24.85
N GLU A 578 -10.58 23.34 -25.82
CA GLU A 578 -11.64 22.92 -26.75
C GLU A 578 -12.77 22.12 -26.06
N HIS A 579 -12.43 21.28 -25.09
CA HIS A 579 -13.41 20.32 -24.54
C HIS A 579 -13.62 20.43 -23.02
N GLY A 580 -12.87 21.28 -22.33
CA GLY A 580 -13.00 21.53 -20.89
C GLY A 580 -12.50 20.41 -19.96
N SER A 581 -12.69 20.65 -18.65
CA SER A 581 -12.37 19.74 -17.55
C SER A 581 -13.65 19.17 -16.93
N GLN A 582 -13.60 17.95 -16.38
CA GLN A 582 -14.76 17.28 -15.77
C GLN A 582 -14.79 17.41 -14.23
N ILE A 583 -13.83 18.11 -13.63
CA ILE A 583 -13.78 18.28 -12.16
C ILE A 583 -14.83 19.30 -11.69
N PRO A 584 -15.45 19.09 -10.51
CA PRO A 584 -16.39 20.04 -9.94
C PRO A 584 -15.65 21.26 -9.39
N ILE A 585 -15.76 22.41 -10.07
CA ILE A 585 -15.11 23.66 -9.67
C ILE A 585 -15.96 24.35 -8.58
N LYS A 586 -15.31 24.84 -7.51
CA LYS A 586 -15.98 25.38 -6.32
C LYS A 586 -16.92 26.56 -6.59
N ASN A 587 -16.62 27.37 -7.60
CA ASN A 587 -17.49 28.42 -8.09
C ASN A 587 -17.81 28.11 -9.56
N SER A 588 -19.07 28.03 -9.95
CA SER A 588 -19.46 27.97 -11.37
C SER A 588 -19.06 29.23 -12.17
N PHE A 589 -18.61 30.29 -11.46
CA PHE A 589 -17.97 31.50 -12.00
C PHE A 589 -16.44 31.51 -11.83
N GLY A 590 -15.85 30.41 -11.35
CA GLY A 590 -14.40 30.25 -11.30
C GLY A 590 -13.84 30.40 -12.70
N SER A 591 -12.96 31.38 -12.87
CA SER A 591 -12.35 31.67 -14.17
C SER A 591 -11.70 30.42 -14.72
N SER A 592 -11.76 30.20 -16.04
CA SER A 592 -11.04 29.10 -16.68
C SER A 592 -9.56 29.05 -16.27
N VAL A 593 -9.02 30.21 -15.87
CA VAL A 593 -7.70 30.42 -15.33
C VAL A 593 -7.37 29.52 -14.13
N ASP A 594 -8.29 29.30 -13.18
CA ASP A 594 -7.94 28.62 -11.92
C ASP A 594 -7.72 27.11 -12.10
N TYR A 595 -8.60 26.42 -12.85
CA TYR A 595 -8.39 24.99 -13.12
C TYR A 595 -7.25 24.76 -14.12
N VAL A 596 -7.06 25.67 -15.09
CA VAL A 596 -5.91 25.60 -16.01
C VAL A 596 -4.60 25.77 -15.24
N ALA A 597 -4.55 26.68 -14.26
CA ALA A 597 -3.41 26.81 -13.36
C ALA A 597 -3.15 25.53 -12.56
N PHE A 598 -4.21 24.82 -12.13
CA PHE A 598 -4.08 23.53 -11.45
C PHE A 598 -3.46 22.45 -12.36
N TYR A 599 -3.93 22.32 -13.61
CA TYR A 599 -3.30 21.42 -14.58
C TYR A 599 -1.84 21.82 -14.85
N ARG A 600 -1.53 23.12 -14.93
CA ARG A 600 -0.15 23.60 -15.10
C ARG A 600 0.75 23.20 -13.93
N GLN A 601 0.26 23.27 -12.71
CA GLN A 601 0.97 22.79 -11.51
C GLN A 601 1.17 21.27 -11.57
N PHE A 602 0.13 20.52 -11.93
CA PHE A 602 0.21 19.06 -12.07
C PHE A 602 1.24 18.64 -13.12
N LEU A 603 1.22 19.24 -14.32
CA LEU A 603 2.21 18.96 -15.38
C LEU A 603 3.66 19.33 -14.98
N ASN A 604 3.86 20.07 -13.89
CA ASN A 604 5.18 20.42 -13.36
C ASN A 604 5.62 19.56 -12.17
N CYS A 605 4.74 18.73 -11.61
CA CYS A 605 5.06 17.93 -10.42
C CYS A 605 5.52 16.52 -10.80
N GLY A 606 6.16 15.84 -9.84
CA GLY A 606 6.66 14.48 -10.06
C GLY A 606 5.55 13.43 -10.24
N ASN A 607 4.33 13.69 -9.75
CA ASN A 607 3.20 12.77 -9.94
C ASN A 607 2.84 12.66 -11.43
N PHE A 608 2.84 13.78 -12.16
CA PHE A 608 2.65 13.74 -13.61
C PHE A 608 3.76 13.00 -14.32
N ALA A 609 5.02 13.20 -13.93
CA ALA A 609 6.15 12.47 -14.52
C ALA A 609 5.99 10.95 -14.33
N THR A 610 5.63 10.53 -13.11
CA THR A 610 5.40 9.11 -12.78
C THR A 610 4.21 8.55 -13.56
N TRP A 611 3.10 9.29 -13.61
CA TRP A 611 1.92 8.94 -14.38
C TRP A 611 2.23 8.82 -15.88
N LEU A 612 2.94 9.80 -16.46
CA LEU A 612 3.28 9.82 -17.87
C LEU A 612 4.20 8.65 -18.22
N GLN A 613 5.25 8.41 -17.43
CA GLN A 613 6.15 7.28 -17.63
C GLN A 613 5.39 5.95 -17.59
N TYR A 614 4.52 5.76 -16.59
CA TYR A 614 3.70 4.57 -16.49
C TYR A 614 2.77 4.39 -17.70
N ARG A 615 2.07 5.45 -18.10
CA ARG A 615 1.15 5.42 -19.24
C ARG A 615 1.87 5.20 -20.57
N THR A 616 3.05 5.79 -20.76
CA THR A 616 3.92 5.56 -21.93
C THR A 616 4.33 4.10 -21.99
N ALA A 617 4.86 3.52 -20.90
CA ALA A 617 5.28 2.12 -20.86
C ALA A 617 4.10 1.17 -21.16
N GLN A 618 2.92 1.41 -20.58
CA GLN A 618 1.72 0.61 -20.87
C GLN A 618 1.30 0.71 -22.35
N ALA A 619 1.33 1.91 -22.92
CA ALA A 619 0.98 2.12 -24.32
C ALA A 619 2.02 1.53 -25.28
N GLU A 620 3.31 1.55 -24.94
CA GLU A 620 4.37 0.91 -25.72
C GLU A 620 4.22 -0.61 -25.74
N VAL A 621 3.97 -1.24 -24.59
CA VAL A 621 3.72 -2.69 -24.50
C VAL A 621 2.50 -3.10 -25.34
N GLU A 622 1.40 -2.34 -25.25
CA GLU A 622 0.19 -2.61 -26.03
C GLU A 622 0.40 -2.36 -27.54
N LEU A 623 1.21 -1.35 -27.90
CA LEU A 623 1.57 -1.06 -29.28
C LEU A 623 2.47 -2.15 -29.88
N GLU A 624 3.45 -2.63 -29.11
CA GLU A 624 4.33 -3.75 -29.45
C GLU A 624 3.54 -5.04 -29.66
N LYS A 625 2.56 -5.30 -28.78
CA LYS A 625 1.64 -6.44 -28.92
C LYS A 625 0.85 -6.36 -30.22
N ARG A 626 0.27 -5.20 -30.55
CA ARG A 626 -0.46 -4.99 -31.82
C ARG A 626 0.46 -5.14 -33.03
N TYR A 627 1.67 -4.61 -32.96
CA TYR A 627 2.68 -4.76 -34.00
C TYR A 627 3.02 -6.23 -34.28
N CYS A 628 3.31 -7.00 -33.23
CA CYS A 628 3.56 -8.44 -33.36
C CYS A 628 2.35 -9.19 -33.93
N GLN A 629 1.13 -8.81 -33.54
CA GLN A 629 -0.10 -9.41 -34.07
C GLN A 629 -0.24 -9.17 -35.57
N VAL A 630 0.06 -7.97 -36.07
CA VAL A 630 0.03 -7.65 -37.50
C VAL A 630 1.05 -8.49 -38.27
N LEU A 631 2.29 -8.57 -37.79
CA LEU A 631 3.33 -9.42 -38.38
C LEU A 631 2.91 -10.90 -38.44
N CYS A 632 2.33 -11.39 -37.36
CA CYS A 632 1.84 -12.76 -37.24
C CYS A 632 0.62 -13.06 -38.11
N ALA A 633 -0.29 -12.10 -38.30
CA ALA A 633 -1.55 -12.29 -39.01
C ALA A 633 -1.45 -12.04 -40.51
N THR A 634 -0.42 -11.30 -40.96
CA THR A 634 -0.20 -11.00 -42.37
C THR A 634 0.19 -12.27 -43.13
N ASP A 635 -0.40 -12.46 -44.31
CA ASP A 635 -0.01 -13.50 -45.26
C ASP A 635 1.24 -13.05 -46.04
N MET A 636 2.40 -13.59 -45.67
CA MET A 636 3.68 -13.19 -46.26
C MET A 636 3.82 -13.65 -47.72
N TYR A 637 3.13 -14.71 -48.14
CA TYR A 637 3.15 -15.18 -49.53
C TYR A 637 2.52 -14.15 -50.47
N SER A 638 1.31 -13.68 -50.14
CA SER A 638 0.63 -12.66 -50.94
C SER A 638 1.32 -11.29 -50.82
N TRP A 639 1.90 -10.96 -49.66
CA TRP A 639 2.63 -9.71 -49.47
C TRP A 639 3.92 -9.63 -50.29
N ALA A 640 4.71 -10.71 -50.35
CA ALA A 640 6.00 -10.76 -51.04
C ALA A 640 5.86 -10.85 -52.57
N LYS A 641 4.75 -11.40 -53.08
CA LYS A 641 4.53 -11.61 -54.51
C LYS A 641 4.57 -10.29 -55.29
N GLY A 642 5.56 -10.17 -56.18
CA GLY A 642 5.72 -9.00 -57.06
C GLY A 642 6.39 -7.78 -56.40
N ARG A 643 6.91 -7.91 -55.18
CA ARG A 643 7.71 -6.87 -54.52
C ARG A 643 9.21 -7.04 -54.84
N PRO A 644 10.00 -5.95 -54.83
CA PRO A 644 11.44 -6.02 -55.03
C PRO A 644 12.14 -6.76 -53.89
N GLU A 645 13.21 -7.50 -54.19
CA GLU A 645 13.97 -8.27 -53.20
C GLU A 645 14.47 -7.41 -52.03
N SER A 646 14.80 -6.13 -52.26
CA SER A 646 15.24 -5.21 -51.19
C SER A 646 14.18 -5.02 -50.10
N GLU A 647 12.89 -4.93 -50.45
CA GLU A 647 11.82 -4.80 -49.46
C GLU A 647 11.58 -6.10 -48.68
N ILE A 648 11.80 -7.24 -49.33
CA ILE A 648 11.72 -8.56 -48.68
C ILE A 648 12.85 -8.70 -47.66
N VAL A 649 14.08 -8.30 -48.03
CA VAL A 649 15.24 -8.31 -47.11
C VAL A 649 15.02 -7.36 -45.93
N ASP A 650 14.51 -6.15 -46.15
CA ASP A 650 14.22 -5.19 -45.07
C ASP A 650 13.24 -5.77 -44.04
N LEU A 651 12.15 -6.39 -44.49
CA LEU A 651 11.18 -7.03 -43.61
C LEU A 651 11.78 -8.24 -42.87
N LEU A 652 12.65 -8.97 -43.54
CA LEU A 652 13.33 -10.13 -42.95
C LEU A 652 14.29 -9.71 -41.82
N VAL A 653 15.00 -8.59 -41.98
CA VAL A 653 15.82 -7.98 -40.92
C VAL A 653 14.95 -7.60 -39.72
N ILE A 654 13.79 -7.00 -39.96
CA ILE A 654 12.83 -6.63 -38.91
C ILE A 654 12.33 -7.87 -38.15
N LEU A 655 11.88 -8.92 -38.86
CA LEU A 655 11.39 -10.15 -38.24
C LEU A 655 12.48 -10.83 -37.39
N ARG A 656 13.71 -10.93 -37.91
CA ARG A 656 14.85 -11.49 -37.16
C ARG A 656 15.18 -10.67 -35.92
N ALA A 657 15.17 -9.35 -36.01
CA ALA A 657 15.38 -8.47 -34.86
C ALA A 657 14.30 -8.69 -33.79
N GLU A 658 13.03 -8.82 -34.19
CA GLU A 658 11.91 -9.07 -33.27
C GLU A 658 11.99 -10.46 -32.61
N ILE A 659 12.34 -11.50 -33.36
CA ILE A 659 12.61 -12.84 -32.82
C ILE A 659 13.73 -12.79 -31.78
N ARG A 660 14.81 -12.04 -32.05
CA ARG A 660 15.94 -11.89 -31.12
C ARG A 660 15.51 -11.21 -29.81
N VAL A 661 14.75 -10.13 -29.91
CA VAL A 661 14.21 -9.40 -28.73
C VAL A 661 13.30 -10.32 -27.90
N LEU A 662 12.37 -11.01 -28.54
CA LEU A 662 11.45 -11.93 -27.86
C LEU A 662 12.16 -13.15 -27.27
N GLY A 663 13.18 -13.69 -27.96
CA GLY A 663 14.00 -14.80 -27.51
C GLY A 663 14.85 -14.46 -26.29
N ALA A 664 15.49 -13.28 -26.28
CA ALA A 664 16.27 -12.80 -25.13
C ALA A 664 15.41 -12.63 -23.86
N GLN A 665 14.16 -12.16 -24.02
CA GLN A 665 13.21 -12.07 -22.90
C GLN A 665 12.79 -13.45 -22.34
N GLN A 666 12.89 -14.51 -23.15
CA GLN A 666 12.53 -15.87 -22.74
C GLN A 666 13.66 -16.56 -21.98
N THR A 667 14.92 -16.35 -22.38
CA THR A 667 16.09 -16.92 -21.70
C THR A 667 16.31 -16.35 -20.31
N ASP A 668 16.07 -15.05 -20.11
CA ASP A 668 16.13 -14.43 -18.77
C ASP A 668 15.09 -15.00 -17.79
N SER A 669 13.94 -15.48 -18.30
CA SER A 669 12.91 -16.13 -17.48
C SER A 669 13.30 -17.56 -17.04
N LEU A 670 14.19 -18.23 -17.78
CA LEU A 670 14.65 -19.59 -17.49
C LEU A 670 15.93 -19.61 -16.64
N HIS A 671 16.82 -18.63 -16.79
CA HIS A 671 18.04 -18.52 -15.96
C HIS A 671 17.76 -18.18 -14.49
N HIS A 672 16.60 -17.64 -14.17
CA HIS A 672 16.14 -17.50 -12.78
C HIS A 672 15.70 -18.82 -12.11
N LEU A 673 15.72 -19.94 -12.84
CA LEU A 673 15.29 -21.27 -12.37
C LEU A 673 16.41 -22.31 -12.29
N GLY A 674 17.67 -21.96 -12.52
CA GLY A 674 18.75 -22.94 -12.33
C GLY A 674 20.15 -22.42 -12.61
N THR A 675 20.98 -22.42 -11.57
CA THR A 675 22.44 -22.51 -11.72
C THR A 675 22.97 -23.70 -10.93
N SER A 676 23.00 -24.86 -11.59
CA SER A 676 24.18 -25.75 -11.63
C SER A 676 23.94 -26.87 -12.65
N PRO A 677 24.86 -27.13 -13.59
CA PRO A 677 24.70 -28.19 -14.57
C PRO A 677 25.24 -29.51 -14.00
N GLN A 678 24.37 -30.49 -13.79
CA GLN A 678 24.60 -31.89 -14.20
C GLN A 678 23.40 -32.78 -13.81
N HIS A 679 23.05 -33.67 -14.75
CA HIS A 679 21.96 -34.66 -14.74
C HIS A 679 20.56 -34.16 -15.12
N PHE A 680 20.34 -34.09 -16.43
CA PHE A 680 19.02 -34.20 -17.06
C PHE A 680 18.47 -35.62 -16.88
N ASN A 681 17.26 -35.75 -16.33
CA ASN A 681 16.15 -36.40 -17.03
C ASN A 681 14.80 -36.22 -16.31
N SER A 682 13.80 -35.84 -17.11
CA SER A 682 12.35 -35.90 -16.86
C SER A 682 11.78 -35.04 -15.72
N ALA A 683 11.66 -33.73 -15.97
CA ALA A 683 10.62 -32.90 -15.35
C ALA A 683 9.90 -32.10 -16.44
N ARG A 684 8.58 -32.29 -16.59
CA ARG A 684 7.72 -31.47 -17.46
C ARG A 684 7.74 -30.03 -16.92
N THR A 685 8.40 -29.13 -17.62
CA THR A 685 8.30 -27.69 -17.42
C THR A 685 6.86 -27.25 -17.69
N VAL A 686 6.16 -26.82 -16.64
CA VAL A 686 4.83 -26.23 -16.75
C VAL A 686 4.99 -24.78 -17.21
N SER A 687 4.68 -24.52 -18.48
CA SER A 687 4.75 -23.19 -19.10
C SER A 687 3.56 -22.32 -18.66
N THR A 688 3.82 -21.10 -18.18
CA THR A 688 2.78 -20.10 -17.83
C THR A 688 2.01 -19.61 -19.07
N PRO A 689 0.76 -19.11 -18.95
CA PRO A 689 -0.02 -18.63 -20.10
C PRO A 689 0.67 -17.54 -20.93
N ASN A 690 1.39 -16.62 -20.29
CA ASN A 690 2.20 -15.60 -20.98
C ASN A 690 3.42 -16.19 -21.68
N SER A 691 4.07 -17.21 -21.10
CA SER A 691 5.17 -17.90 -21.77
C SER A 691 4.70 -18.72 -22.98
N VAL A 692 3.51 -19.32 -22.91
CA VAL A 692 2.88 -20.04 -24.03
C VAL A 692 2.49 -19.07 -25.14
N LEU A 693 1.91 -17.90 -24.79
CA LEU A 693 1.60 -16.87 -25.78
C LEU A 693 2.86 -16.39 -26.50
N LYS A 694 3.93 -16.08 -25.75
CA LYS A 694 5.22 -15.66 -26.32
C LYS A 694 5.83 -16.74 -27.21
N HIS A 695 5.77 -18.01 -26.79
CA HIS A 695 6.28 -19.13 -27.58
C HIS A 695 5.52 -19.29 -28.91
N ASN A 696 4.19 -19.19 -28.88
CA ASN A 696 3.37 -19.25 -30.09
C ASN A 696 3.64 -18.07 -31.03
N THR A 697 3.84 -16.86 -30.50
CA THR A 697 4.24 -15.70 -31.30
C THR A 697 5.60 -15.90 -31.95
N LEU A 698 6.60 -16.39 -31.20
CA LEU A 698 7.95 -16.62 -31.70
C LEU A 698 7.97 -17.68 -32.80
N ALA A 699 7.28 -18.81 -32.60
CA ALA A 699 7.15 -19.85 -33.62
C ALA A 699 6.48 -19.33 -34.91
N LYS A 700 5.45 -18.49 -34.77
CA LYS A 700 4.76 -17.91 -35.92
C LYS A 700 5.64 -16.89 -36.66
N LEU A 701 6.40 -16.05 -35.96
CA LEU A 701 7.34 -15.13 -36.60
C LEU A 701 8.47 -15.87 -37.34
N ALA A 702 8.97 -16.98 -36.77
CA ALA A 702 9.94 -17.85 -37.44
C ALA A 702 9.37 -18.42 -38.74
N GLN A 703 8.14 -18.95 -38.70
CA GLN A 703 7.44 -19.44 -39.90
C GLN A 703 7.32 -18.35 -40.98
N GLN A 704 6.96 -17.12 -40.60
CA GLN A 704 6.88 -15.99 -41.55
C GLN A 704 8.26 -15.65 -42.16
N THR A 705 9.34 -15.84 -41.41
CA THR A 705 10.72 -15.63 -41.89
C THR A 705 11.10 -16.66 -42.96
N ASP A 706 10.77 -17.94 -42.74
CA ASP A 706 11.03 -19.02 -43.69
C ASP A 706 10.29 -18.77 -45.03
N ILE A 707 9.05 -18.32 -44.96
CA ILE A 707 8.24 -17.97 -46.15
C ILE A 707 8.93 -16.88 -46.97
N LEU A 708 9.48 -15.84 -46.34
CA LEU A 708 10.15 -14.75 -47.05
C LEU A 708 11.49 -15.20 -47.66
N LEU A 709 12.22 -16.12 -47.01
CA LEU A 709 13.46 -16.68 -47.55
C LEU A 709 13.24 -17.43 -48.87
N ASP A 710 12.07 -18.06 -49.03
CA ASP A 710 11.71 -18.78 -50.27
C ASP A 710 11.59 -17.87 -51.50
N TYR A 711 11.31 -16.57 -51.30
CA TYR A 711 11.21 -15.58 -52.38
C TYR A 711 12.54 -14.92 -52.76
N LEU A 712 13.62 -15.13 -52.01
CA LEU A 712 14.92 -14.52 -52.29
C LEU A 712 15.78 -15.40 -53.19
N SER A 713 16.44 -14.78 -54.18
CA SER A 713 17.46 -15.43 -55.01
C SER A 713 18.64 -15.96 -54.17
N PRO A 714 19.40 -16.97 -54.66
CA PRO A 714 20.54 -17.53 -53.91
C PRO A 714 21.60 -16.50 -53.53
N GLN A 715 21.81 -15.46 -54.37
CA GLN A 715 22.71 -14.35 -54.08
C GLN A 715 22.14 -13.44 -52.98
N ALA A 716 20.85 -13.11 -53.04
CA ALA A 716 20.18 -12.29 -52.03
C ALA A 716 20.10 -12.98 -50.65
N ARG A 717 19.96 -14.32 -50.61
CA ARG A 717 20.02 -15.12 -49.38
C ARG A 717 21.40 -15.03 -48.69
N CYS A 718 22.48 -14.90 -49.46
CA CYS A 718 23.84 -14.76 -48.92
C CYS A 718 24.14 -13.34 -48.41
N THR A 719 23.45 -12.32 -48.94
CA THR A 719 23.59 -10.92 -48.51
C THR A 719 22.63 -10.55 -47.37
N ALA A 720 21.54 -11.30 -47.19
CA ALA A 720 20.72 -11.19 -46.00
C ALA A 720 21.58 -11.59 -44.79
N PRO A 721 21.65 -10.81 -43.70
CA PRO A 721 22.56 -11.07 -42.58
C PRO A 721 22.29 -12.46 -42.00
N VAL A 722 23.18 -13.42 -42.31
CA VAL A 722 23.10 -14.80 -41.83
C VAL A 722 23.58 -14.82 -40.39
N ASP A 723 22.65 -14.97 -39.45
CA ASP A 723 23.01 -15.28 -38.06
C ASP A 723 23.33 -16.78 -38.02
N ASN A 724 24.61 -17.11 -37.83
CA ASN A 724 25.13 -18.49 -37.81
C ASN A 724 24.98 -19.18 -36.44
N ASP A 725 24.23 -18.59 -35.49
CA ASP A 725 24.28 -18.96 -34.06
C ASP A 725 22.99 -19.60 -33.50
N THR A 726 22.03 -20.03 -34.34
CA THR A 726 20.76 -20.63 -33.87
C THR A 726 20.37 -21.92 -34.60
N LEU A 727 21.30 -22.87 -34.74
CA LEU A 727 20.98 -24.29 -34.94
C LEU A 727 21.37 -25.11 -33.71
#